data_AF-A0A844GKY8-F1
#
_entry.id   AF-A0A844GKY8-F1
#
_cell.length_a   1.000
_cell.length_b   1.000
_cell.length_c   1.000
_cell.angle_alpha   90.00
_cell.angle_beta   90.00
_cell.angle_gamma   90.00
#
_symmetry.space_group_name_H-M   'P 1'
#
loop_
_entity.id
_entity.type
_entity.pdbx_description
1 polymer ?
#
loop_
_entity_poly.entity_id
_entity_poly.type
_entity_poly.pdbx_seq_one_letter_code
_entity_poly.pdbx_strand_id
1 'polypeptide(L)'
;MTEKQKYLLKLFQEVDEICKEHNLRYVMAGGSLVGAVRHEGFVPWDDDVDLYMPRSDWEKFVEICRTELPPERKIQCSDVDRTYTNSFPRYASADTCAVHKSQIIGKDCAGEIIDVLTLDPIPADDKEYEKYRTHMMIYSDLINISVGYSDRWEIPASLYLKYLLSYVFLGKNRTLKKLEKIMFSYKEEECDRYAMRWGGCPFLFDKDMLFPVKYGKFEGEKVMIPNHCSDYLIWHYGDEWSYMPPHDSREGHVAVNVDGVSFEEFREDYMPKMKKGRLRFNAARRKFYNMCIAKKRHKLRQEGLMMKAKVVALDLQRSIVKSGINLEEAMEKREYGSLSNLFGAYYKAQLSAEFIGREDYTFIYAFYHPVLADLPDEVFMAAVQTLFYTERVSKAYRLLEIWEKQKHLTDGMQTLKMDIELFRKAADHYEFQRMEEAGRICEDLLKKYPEHPGLMKFKCRFMMADAGEHRLEAERFLEDALRIFPEDGYFLKYKADILWMNGNGEKALELYAQVREKTSNGMIWLEMDRLFLPYKEQILANCEQLIAGRAREEALRTMELWMKILPDDEDIRAGLYLVKVACARTQSEIEKEIREIRKKIGTPMKNPLPVNGKKDAPDEEQDKNNKKEKPGLQVYKKALTKAWRRLGYPAELASLRTEIICTDEESELEWLAEQVRSRLIHKEEKGYVYKLMGDIRNKQGQTRSAFENYRSALDYVKPSYVKTELYRIIINDLKDGSRQAADSGKKSDIQAVLNGWLDKYGSLEDIQALASKLV
;
A
#
# COMPACT_ATOMS: atom_id res chain seq x y z
N MET A 1 9.72 2.23 0.52
CA MET A 1 9.32 2.71 -0.83
C MET A 1 9.75 1.72 -1.89
N THR A 2 8.84 1.31 -2.76
CA THR A 2 9.10 0.43 -3.93
C THR A 2 9.71 1.24 -5.10
N GLU A 3 10.25 0.57 -6.13
CA GLU A 3 10.73 1.28 -7.34
C GLU A 3 9.62 2.03 -8.06
N LYS A 4 8.41 1.44 -8.15
CA LYS A 4 7.22 2.10 -8.68
C LYS A 4 6.91 3.39 -7.91
N GLN A 5 6.87 3.33 -6.58
CA GLN A 5 6.62 4.52 -5.74
C GLN A 5 7.70 5.60 -5.91
N LYS A 6 8.97 5.23 -6.09
CA LYS A 6 10.04 6.21 -6.42
C LYS A 6 9.78 6.92 -7.74
N TYR A 7 9.33 6.17 -8.75
CA TYR A 7 9.01 6.75 -10.06
C TYR A 7 7.77 7.65 -9.98
N LEU A 8 6.71 7.21 -9.28
CA LEU A 8 5.53 8.03 -9.02
C LEU A 8 5.86 9.30 -8.24
N LEU A 9 6.75 9.21 -7.23
CA LEU A 9 7.22 10.39 -6.49
C LEU A 9 7.87 11.40 -7.43
N LYS A 10 8.71 10.94 -8.36
CA LYS A 10 9.33 11.81 -9.37
C LYS A 10 8.28 12.50 -10.24
N LEU A 11 7.31 11.75 -10.76
CA LEU A 11 6.22 12.33 -11.57
C LEU A 11 5.38 13.33 -10.77
N PHE A 12 5.09 13.02 -9.50
CA PHE A 12 4.36 13.93 -8.61
C PHE A 12 5.16 15.21 -8.33
N GLN A 13 6.47 15.11 -8.08
CA GLN A 13 7.34 16.27 -7.88
C GLN A 13 7.33 17.20 -9.11
N GLU A 14 7.38 16.65 -10.33
CA GLU A 14 7.24 17.44 -11.56
C GLU A 14 5.90 18.23 -11.59
N VAL A 15 4.79 17.59 -11.20
CA VAL A 15 3.46 18.25 -11.16
C VAL A 15 3.41 19.32 -10.06
N ASP A 16 3.92 19.03 -8.87
CA ASP A 16 3.93 19.94 -7.72
C ASP A 16 4.82 21.17 -7.97
N GLU A 17 6.00 20.99 -8.59
CA GLU A 17 6.88 22.09 -9.01
C GLU A 17 6.17 23.05 -9.97
N ILE A 18 5.55 22.53 -11.04
CA ILE A 18 4.75 23.34 -11.98
C ILE A 18 3.63 24.07 -11.23
N CYS A 19 2.91 23.40 -10.33
CA CYS A 19 1.84 24.04 -9.57
C CYS A 19 2.36 25.17 -8.68
N LYS A 20 3.50 24.97 -7.99
CA LYS A 20 4.11 25.97 -7.11
C LYS A 20 4.63 27.19 -7.88
N GLU A 21 5.30 26.98 -9.01
CA GLU A 21 5.86 28.06 -9.83
C GLU A 21 4.76 28.96 -10.42
N HIS A 22 3.63 28.38 -10.80
CA HIS A 22 2.52 29.10 -11.44
C HIS A 22 1.35 29.41 -10.49
N ASN A 23 1.54 29.21 -9.18
CA ASN A 23 0.54 29.47 -8.15
C ASN A 23 -0.82 28.79 -8.42
N LEU A 24 -0.77 27.52 -8.83
CA LEU A 24 -1.92 26.66 -9.07
C LEU A 24 -2.23 25.84 -7.82
N ARG A 25 -3.51 25.68 -7.52
CA ARG A 25 -3.96 24.90 -6.37
C ARG A 25 -4.18 23.44 -6.79
N TYR A 26 -3.68 22.52 -5.99
CA TYR A 26 -4.11 21.13 -6.00
C TYR A 26 -4.27 20.66 -4.55
N VAL A 27 -4.91 19.52 -4.32
CA VAL A 27 -4.85 18.81 -3.03
C VAL A 27 -4.61 17.33 -3.26
N MET A 28 -3.79 16.70 -2.43
CA MET A 28 -3.69 15.24 -2.38
C MET A 28 -5.05 14.66 -2.03
N ALA A 29 -5.42 13.57 -2.70
CA ALA A 29 -6.73 12.93 -2.59
C ALA A 29 -6.61 11.43 -2.29
N GLY A 30 -7.73 10.79 -1.93
CA GLY A 30 -7.82 9.34 -1.80
C GLY A 30 -6.75 8.71 -0.91
N GLY A 31 -6.13 7.63 -1.41
CA GLY A 31 -5.07 6.89 -0.73
C GLY A 31 -3.83 7.75 -0.49
N SER A 32 -3.52 8.66 -1.40
CA SER A 32 -2.38 9.57 -1.30
C SER A 32 -2.52 10.56 -0.15
N LEU A 33 -3.73 11.06 0.13
CA LEU A 33 -3.97 11.89 1.32
C LEU A 33 -3.83 11.07 2.61
N VAL A 34 -4.35 9.84 2.63
CA VAL A 34 -4.13 8.92 3.77
C VAL A 34 -2.63 8.71 3.98
N GLY A 35 -1.86 8.54 2.92
CA GLY A 35 -0.39 8.49 2.95
C GLY A 35 0.22 9.74 3.60
N ALA A 36 -0.13 10.93 3.10
CA ALA A 36 0.39 12.20 3.61
C ALA A 36 0.09 12.43 5.11
N VAL A 37 -1.12 12.09 5.57
CA VAL A 37 -1.53 12.33 6.96
C VAL A 37 -1.09 11.22 7.92
N ARG A 38 -1.15 9.95 7.49
CA ARG A 38 -0.92 8.76 8.34
C ARG A 38 0.49 8.19 8.26
N HIS A 39 1.19 8.38 7.15
CA HIS A 39 2.54 7.84 6.93
C HIS A 39 3.60 8.93 6.70
N GLU A 40 3.19 10.17 6.43
CA GLU A 40 4.05 11.22 5.86
C GLU A 40 4.74 10.79 4.55
N GLY A 41 4.09 9.90 3.78
CA GLY A 41 4.63 9.28 2.58
C GLY A 41 3.63 8.29 1.96
N PHE A 42 4.09 7.40 1.09
CA PHE A 42 3.20 6.41 0.47
C PHE A 42 2.62 5.43 1.50
N VAL A 43 1.37 5.03 1.30
CA VAL A 43 0.86 3.82 1.94
C VAL A 43 1.65 2.63 1.36
N PRO A 44 2.10 1.63 2.15
CA PRO A 44 3.04 0.62 1.65
C PRO A 44 2.56 -0.20 0.43
N TRP A 45 1.24 -0.34 0.25
CA TRP A 45 0.62 -1.04 -0.87
C TRP A 45 0.01 -0.10 -1.92
N ASP A 46 0.07 1.21 -1.73
CA ASP A 46 -0.40 2.20 -2.72
C ASP A 46 0.49 2.14 -3.95
N ASP A 47 -0.13 2.26 -5.11
CA ASP A 47 0.53 2.13 -6.40
C ASP A 47 0.17 3.24 -7.40
N ASP A 48 -0.39 4.33 -6.90
CA ASP A 48 -0.79 5.52 -7.64
C ASP A 48 -0.71 6.79 -6.77
N VAL A 49 -0.89 7.94 -7.41
CA VAL A 49 -1.01 9.24 -6.75
C VAL A 49 -2.23 9.96 -7.30
N ASP A 50 -3.15 10.30 -6.41
CA ASP A 50 -4.39 11.02 -6.72
C ASP A 50 -4.29 12.48 -6.29
N LEU A 51 -4.55 13.39 -7.22
CA LEU A 51 -4.66 14.83 -6.99
C LEU A 51 -6.03 15.34 -7.39
N TYR A 52 -6.62 16.22 -6.58
CA TYR A 52 -7.76 17.02 -6.99
C TYR A 52 -7.32 18.43 -7.36
N MET A 53 -7.83 18.95 -8.47
CA MET A 53 -7.50 20.29 -8.97
C MET A 53 -8.77 21.05 -9.37
N PRO A 54 -8.99 22.30 -8.91
CA PRO A 54 -10.08 23.14 -9.40
C PRO A 54 -10.03 23.26 -10.91
N ARG A 55 -11.20 23.23 -11.57
CA ARG A 55 -11.29 23.37 -13.04
C ARG A 55 -10.51 24.58 -13.58
N SER A 56 -10.62 25.72 -12.91
CA SER A 56 -9.95 26.96 -13.27
C SER A 56 -8.43 26.83 -13.29
N ASP A 57 -7.85 26.05 -12.38
CA ASP A 57 -6.41 25.81 -12.29
C ASP A 57 -5.97 24.68 -13.23
N TRP A 58 -6.81 23.66 -13.43
CA TRP A 58 -6.59 22.62 -14.43
C TRP A 58 -6.47 23.19 -15.85
N GLU A 59 -7.35 24.13 -16.22
CA GLU A 59 -7.32 24.76 -17.54
C GLU A 59 -6.02 25.55 -17.76
N LYS A 60 -5.49 26.22 -16.72
CA LYS A 60 -4.18 26.88 -16.76
C LYS A 60 -3.04 25.87 -16.83
N PHE A 61 -3.09 24.81 -16.02
CA PHE A 61 -2.10 23.74 -16.00
C PHE A 61 -1.91 23.12 -17.39
N VAL A 62 -3.02 22.82 -18.08
CA VAL A 62 -3.00 22.29 -19.45
C VAL A 62 -2.31 23.25 -20.42
N GLU A 63 -2.51 24.57 -20.28
CA GLU A 63 -1.85 25.56 -21.13
C GLU A 63 -0.33 25.61 -20.88
N ILE A 64 0.08 25.64 -19.61
CA ILE A 64 1.49 25.64 -19.20
C ILE A 64 2.22 24.38 -19.70
N CYS A 65 1.59 23.21 -19.57
CA CYS A 65 2.15 21.95 -20.05
C CYS A 65 2.26 21.86 -21.58
N ARG A 66 1.76 22.83 -22.37
CA ARG A 66 2.08 22.86 -23.81
C ARG A 66 3.49 23.36 -24.10
N THR A 67 4.07 24.13 -23.17
CA THR A 67 5.38 24.76 -23.35
C THR A 67 6.46 24.22 -22.42
N GLU A 68 6.09 23.76 -21.23
CA GLU A 68 7.05 23.37 -20.17
C GLU A 68 7.18 21.85 -19.99
N LEU A 69 6.35 21.06 -20.67
CA LEU A 69 6.30 19.62 -20.48
C LEU A 69 7.54 18.93 -21.10
N PRO A 70 8.24 18.06 -20.36
CA PRO A 70 9.35 17.28 -20.92
C PRO A 70 8.91 16.38 -22.08
N PRO A 71 9.79 16.08 -23.06
CA PRO A 71 9.46 15.23 -24.21
C PRO A 71 8.92 13.85 -23.84
N GLU A 72 9.37 13.30 -22.71
CA GLU A 72 9.01 11.97 -22.18
C GLU A 72 7.73 12.00 -21.33
N ARG A 73 6.95 13.09 -21.37
CA ARG A 73 5.73 13.28 -20.60
C ARG A 73 4.56 13.64 -21.50
N LYS A 74 3.36 13.25 -21.09
CA LYS A 74 2.11 13.57 -21.81
C LYS A 74 1.00 13.92 -20.84
N ILE A 75 0.33 15.04 -21.10
CA ILE A 75 -0.98 15.32 -20.52
C ILE A 75 -2.03 14.52 -21.28
N GLN A 76 -2.79 13.69 -20.55
CA GLN A 76 -3.88 12.91 -21.12
C GLN A 76 -5.21 13.43 -20.61
N CYS A 77 -5.99 14.04 -21.47
CA CYS A 77 -7.38 14.37 -21.16
C CYS A 77 -8.19 14.48 -22.45
N SER A 78 -9.52 14.38 -22.30
CA SER A 78 -10.46 14.57 -23.41
C SER A 78 -10.43 15.99 -23.97
N ASP A 79 -9.89 16.94 -23.22
CA ASP A 79 -9.90 18.37 -23.55
C ASP A 79 -8.78 18.70 -24.55
N VAL A 80 -7.67 17.96 -24.46
CA VAL A 80 -6.50 18.04 -25.37
C VAL A 80 -6.61 17.03 -26.51
N ASP A 81 -6.94 15.78 -26.21
CA ASP A 81 -7.04 14.71 -27.19
C ASP A 81 -8.41 14.01 -27.15
N ARG A 82 -9.19 14.21 -28.21
CA ARG A 82 -10.50 13.55 -28.37
C ARG A 82 -10.38 12.04 -28.62
N THR A 83 -9.19 11.47 -28.81
CA THR A 83 -8.98 10.02 -28.88
C THR A 83 -8.74 9.36 -27.52
N TYR A 84 -8.49 10.16 -26.48
CA TYR A 84 -8.37 9.70 -25.10
C TYR A 84 -9.63 8.93 -24.65
N THR A 85 -9.40 7.85 -23.91
CA THR A 85 -10.41 6.81 -23.62
C THR A 85 -10.93 6.83 -22.18
N ASN A 86 -10.51 7.80 -21.37
CA ASN A 86 -10.93 7.98 -19.99
C ASN A 86 -11.58 9.36 -19.77
N SER A 87 -12.39 9.48 -18.72
CA SER A 87 -13.21 10.69 -18.45
C SER A 87 -12.51 11.73 -17.58
N PHE A 88 -11.40 11.38 -16.95
CA PHE A 88 -10.64 12.24 -16.05
C PHE A 88 -9.19 12.37 -16.52
N PRO A 89 -8.52 13.50 -16.24
CA PRO A 89 -7.16 13.73 -16.70
C PRO A 89 -6.08 12.95 -15.98
N ARG A 90 -4.94 12.82 -16.67
CA ARG A 90 -3.71 12.21 -16.16
C ARG A 90 -2.47 12.97 -16.60
N TYR A 91 -1.47 12.99 -15.75
CA TYR A 91 -0.08 13.29 -16.11
C TYR A 91 0.65 11.96 -16.28
N ALA A 92 1.11 11.65 -17.49
CA ALA A 92 1.63 10.33 -17.84
C ALA A 92 3.09 10.37 -18.31
N SER A 93 3.84 9.36 -17.91
CA SER A 93 5.12 9.00 -18.54
C SER A 93 4.87 8.37 -19.92
N ALA A 94 5.70 8.75 -20.90
CA ALA A 94 5.73 8.16 -22.24
C ALA A 94 6.87 7.14 -22.44
N ASP A 95 7.77 7.03 -21.46
CA ASP A 95 8.98 6.19 -21.47
C ASP A 95 8.87 4.94 -20.60
N THR A 96 7.71 4.69 -19.98
CA THR A 96 7.43 3.49 -19.17
C THR A 96 6.24 2.69 -19.73
N CYS A 97 5.99 1.50 -19.18
CA CYS A 97 4.86 0.66 -19.55
C CYS A 97 4.00 0.29 -18.34
N ALA A 98 2.81 0.88 -18.26
CA ALA A 98 1.74 0.52 -17.33
C ALA A 98 0.38 0.60 -18.04
N VAL A 99 0.03 -0.45 -18.79
CA VAL A 99 -1.20 -0.46 -19.59
C VAL A 99 -2.40 -0.81 -18.72
N HIS A 100 -3.19 0.19 -18.36
CA HIS A 100 -4.45 -0.02 -17.63
C HIS A 100 -5.54 -0.62 -18.52
N LYS A 101 -6.53 -1.26 -17.89
CA LYS A 101 -7.66 -1.94 -18.57
C LYS A 101 -8.40 -1.08 -19.60
N SER A 102 -8.59 0.21 -19.33
CA SER A 102 -9.24 1.16 -20.25
C SER A 102 -8.43 1.41 -21.52
N GLN A 103 -7.10 1.22 -21.45
CA GLN A 103 -6.13 1.60 -22.47
C GLN A 103 -5.70 0.44 -23.38
N ILE A 104 -6.13 -0.80 -23.08
CA ILE A 104 -5.79 -2.03 -23.82
C ILE A 104 -6.12 -1.91 -25.32
N ILE A 105 -7.24 -1.29 -25.68
CA ILE A 105 -7.64 -1.07 -27.09
C ILE A 105 -7.56 0.41 -27.50
N GLY A 106 -7.05 1.24 -26.60
CA GLY A 106 -6.88 2.68 -26.76
C GLY A 106 -5.61 3.03 -27.54
N LYS A 107 -5.46 4.31 -27.86
CA LYS A 107 -4.23 4.88 -28.46
C LYS A 107 -3.51 5.83 -27.51
N ASP A 108 -4.13 6.10 -26.37
CA ASP A 108 -3.64 6.96 -25.31
C ASP A 108 -2.33 6.44 -24.70
N CYS A 109 -1.43 7.34 -24.31
CA CYS A 109 -0.19 7.02 -23.58
C CYS A 109 -0.45 6.04 -22.42
N ALA A 110 0.42 5.07 -22.20
CA ALA A 110 0.18 4.00 -21.22
C ALA A 110 1.44 3.61 -20.44
N GLY A 111 2.10 4.61 -19.86
CA GLY A 111 3.14 4.46 -18.84
C GLY A 111 2.59 4.72 -17.43
N GLU A 112 3.48 4.89 -16.46
CA GLU A 112 3.13 5.32 -15.10
C GLU A 112 2.46 6.70 -15.10
N ILE A 113 1.53 6.91 -14.18
CA ILE A 113 0.59 8.04 -14.19
C ILE A 113 0.40 8.68 -12.82
N ILE A 114 0.07 9.98 -12.83
CA ILE A 114 -0.55 10.70 -11.72
C ILE A 114 -1.98 11.05 -12.16
N ASP A 115 -2.97 10.65 -11.36
CA ASP A 115 -4.37 10.97 -11.64
C ASP A 115 -4.66 12.40 -11.15
N VAL A 116 -5.02 13.30 -12.06
CA VAL A 116 -5.32 14.71 -11.76
C VAL A 116 -6.81 14.95 -11.97
N LEU A 117 -7.61 14.54 -10.98
CA LEU A 117 -9.06 14.62 -11.05
C LEU A 117 -9.52 16.07 -10.89
N THR A 118 -10.33 16.54 -11.84
CA THR A 118 -10.78 17.93 -11.82
C THR A 118 -12.03 18.11 -10.97
N LEU A 119 -12.09 19.22 -10.26
CA LEU A 119 -13.23 19.64 -9.45
C LEU A 119 -14.05 20.69 -10.21
N ASP A 120 -15.27 20.32 -10.57
CA ASP A 120 -16.19 21.18 -11.31
C ASP A 120 -17.09 21.92 -10.33
N PRO A 121 -17.17 23.27 -10.38
CA PRO A 121 -18.00 24.03 -9.45
C PRO A 121 -19.48 23.72 -9.69
N ILE A 122 -20.21 23.43 -8.60
CA ILE A 122 -21.64 23.11 -8.62
C ILE A 122 -22.38 23.88 -7.51
N PRO A 123 -23.53 24.50 -7.81
CA PRO A 123 -24.35 25.17 -6.79
C PRO A 123 -24.86 24.24 -5.68
N ALA A 124 -25.32 24.83 -4.58
CA ALA A 124 -25.96 24.11 -3.47
C ALA A 124 -27.30 23.44 -3.83
N ASP A 125 -27.86 23.69 -5.03
CA ASP A 125 -29.09 23.03 -5.50
C ASP A 125 -28.79 21.62 -6.04
N ASP A 126 -29.34 20.61 -5.38
CA ASP A 126 -29.23 19.21 -5.78
C ASP A 126 -29.78 18.95 -7.19
N LYS A 127 -30.74 19.74 -7.69
CA LYS A 127 -31.24 19.60 -9.08
C LYS A 127 -30.16 19.92 -10.10
N GLU A 128 -29.32 20.91 -9.83
CA GLU A 128 -28.22 21.27 -10.72
C GLU A 128 -27.10 20.21 -10.67
N TYR A 129 -26.85 19.61 -9.51
CA TYR A 129 -25.99 18.42 -9.41
C TYR A 129 -26.56 17.24 -10.20
N GLU A 130 -27.85 16.94 -10.06
CA GLU A 130 -28.52 15.86 -10.80
C GLU A 130 -28.45 16.04 -12.32
N LYS A 131 -28.61 17.29 -12.77
CA LYS A 131 -28.39 17.67 -14.17
C LYS A 131 -26.94 17.49 -14.59
N TYR A 132 -25.97 17.95 -13.81
CA TYR A 132 -24.54 17.75 -14.08
C TYR A 132 -24.20 16.26 -14.16
N ARG A 133 -24.56 15.47 -13.14
CA ARG A 133 -24.37 14.02 -13.05
C ARG A 133 -24.92 13.31 -14.29
N THR A 134 -26.17 13.59 -14.67
CA THR A 134 -26.80 13.00 -15.86
C THR A 134 -25.99 13.27 -17.12
N HIS A 135 -25.56 14.51 -17.34
CA HIS A 135 -24.78 14.87 -18.53
C HIS A 135 -23.35 14.33 -18.48
N MET A 136 -22.72 14.29 -17.30
CA MET A 136 -21.37 13.73 -17.08
C MET A 136 -21.32 12.23 -17.35
N MET A 137 -22.36 11.49 -16.99
CA MET A 137 -22.44 10.06 -17.31
C MET A 137 -22.56 9.81 -18.80
N ILE A 138 -23.41 10.59 -19.50
CA ILE A 138 -23.53 10.52 -20.97
C ILE A 138 -22.20 10.93 -21.62
N TYR A 139 -21.55 11.98 -21.10
CA TYR A 139 -20.26 12.47 -21.56
C TYR A 139 -19.18 11.38 -21.46
N SER A 140 -19.01 10.79 -20.27
CA SER A 140 -18.07 9.69 -20.00
C SER A 140 -18.33 8.48 -20.89
N ASP A 141 -19.61 8.15 -21.09
CA ASP A 141 -20.05 7.07 -21.97
C ASP A 141 -19.75 7.31 -23.46
N LEU A 142 -19.69 8.57 -23.90
CA LEU A 142 -19.38 8.95 -25.28
C LEU A 142 -17.88 9.20 -25.50
N ILE A 143 -17.11 9.45 -24.43
CA ILE A 143 -15.64 9.38 -24.47
C ILE A 143 -15.22 7.96 -24.87
N ASN A 144 -15.78 6.96 -24.17
CA ASN A 144 -15.52 5.55 -24.45
C ASN A 144 -16.85 4.75 -24.51
N ILE A 145 -17.33 4.55 -25.74
CA ILE A 145 -18.58 3.82 -26.03
C ILE A 145 -18.56 2.38 -25.49
N SER A 146 -17.39 1.82 -25.22
CA SER A 146 -17.24 0.46 -24.68
C SER A 146 -17.49 0.37 -23.18
N VAL A 147 -17.43 1.50 -22.46
CA VAL A 147 -17.70 1.59 -21.02
C VAL A 147 -19.17 1.98 -20.82
N GLY A 148 -19.78 1.47 -19.74
CA GLY A 148 -21.15 1.77 -19.35
C GLY A 148 -21.20 2.34 -17.95
N TYR A 149 -21.40 3.65 -17.86
CA TYR A 149 -21.68 4.39 -16.63
C TYR A 149 -23.17 4.73 -16.51
N SER A 150 -23.86 4.97 -17.63
CA SER A 150 -25.26 5.44 -17.65
C SER A 150 -26.28 4.45 -17.05
N ASP A 151 -26.03 3.15 -17.11
CA ASP A 151 -26.96 2.11 -16.63
C ASP A 151 -27.10 2.15 -15.10
N ARG A 152 -26.00 2.36 -14.38
CA ARG A 152 -25.95 2.55 -12.93
C ARG A 152 -26.84 3.69 -12.44
N TRP A 153 -26.92 4.76 -13.22
CA TRP A 153 -27.60 5.98 -12.86
C TRP A 153 -28.99 6.12 -13.50
N GLU A 154 -29.48 5.03 -14.12
CA GLU A 154 -30.79 4.91 -14.74
C GLU A 154 -31.11 5.99 -15.79
N ILE A 155 -30.09 6.41 -16.53
CA ILE A 155 -30.24 7.47 -17.54
C ILE A 155 -31.25 7.03 -18.61
N PRO A 156 -32.23 7.89 -18.97
CA PRO A 156 -33.21 7.55 -19.99
C PRO A 156 -32.55 7.16 -21.31
N ALA A 157 -32.91 5.99 -21.84
CA ALA A 157 -32.36 5.50 -23.11
C ALA A 157 -32.60 6.48 -24.27
N SER A 158 -33.72 7.21 -24.27
CA SER A 158 -34.02 8.26 -25.24
C SER A 158 -33.05 9.45 -25.16
N LEU A 159 -32.66 9.86 -23.95
CA LEU A 159 -31.71 10.95 -23.73
C LEU A 159 -30.30 10.53 -24.19
N TYR A 160 -29.86 9.32 -23.82
CA TYR A 160 -28.60 8.79 -24.32
C TYR A 160 -28.60 8.67 -25.85
N LEU A 161 -29.68 8.13 -26.44
CA LEU A 161 -29.82 7.99 -27.89
C LEU A 161 -29.76 9.34 -28.60
N LYS A 162 -30.37 10.40 -28.05
CA LYS A 162 -30.25 11.77 -28.57
C LYS A 162 -28.79 12.18 -28.76
N TYR A 163 -27.94 11.99 -27.74
CA TYR A 163 -26.53 12.36 -27.82
C TYR A 163 -25.70 11.36 -28.63
N LEU A 164 -26.05 10.07 -28.64
CA LEU A 164 -25.41 9.08 -29.51
C LEU A 164 -25.68 9.37 -30.99
N LEU A 165 -26.91 9.75 -31.37
CA LEU A 165 -27.23 10.16 -32.74
C LEU A 165 -26.47 11.45 -33.10
N SER A 166 -26.41 12.43 -32.18
CA SER A 166 -25.55 13.60 -32.35
C SER A 166 -24.09 13.21 -32.57
N TYR A 167 -23.56 12.24 -31.81
CA TYR A 167 -22.20 11.75 -31.95
C TYR A 167 -21.96 11.13 -33.34
N VAL A 168 -22.89 10.30 -33.81
CA VAL A 168 -22.79 9.60 -35.11
C VAL A 168 -22.88 10.59 -36.28
N PHE A 169 -23.83 11.53 -36.25
CA PHE A 169 -24.09 12.42 -37.39
C PHE A 169 -23.27 13.72 -37.37
N LEU A 170 -22.99 14.27 -36.19
CA LEU A 170 -22.27 15.55 -36.03
C LEU A 170 -20.81 15.37 -35.59
N GLY A 171 -20.42 14.13 -35.26
CA GLY A 171 -19.07 13.78 -34.79
C GLY A 171 -18.87 13.92 -33.29
N LYS A 172 -17.83 13.23 -32.79
CA LYS A 172 -17.42 13.20 -31.36
C LYS A 172 -17.19 14.60 -30.81
N ASN A 173 -16.31 15.38 -31.43
CA ASN A 173 -15.90 16.71 -30.93
C ASN A 173 -17.10 17.67 -30.74
N ARG A 174 -17.98 17.78 -31.74
CA ARG A 174 -19.13 18.70 -31.69
C ARG A 174 -20.15 18.27 -30.63
N THR A 175 -20.31 16.97 -30.41
CA THR A 175 -21.24 16.43 -29.41
C THR A 175 -20.70 16.61 -27.99
N LEU A 176 -19.43 16.31 -27.77
CA LEU A 176 -18.79 16.52 -26.46
C LEU A 176 -18.80 18.00 -26.08
N LYS A 177 -18.46 18.92 -26.99
CA LYS A 177 -18.57 20.38 -26.74
C LYS A 177 -19.96 20.86 -26.32
N LYS A 178 -21.03 20.23 -26.83
CA LYS A 178 -22.40 20.54 -26.39
C LYS A 178 -22.66 20.10 -24.96
N LEU A 179 -22.15 18.93 -24.56
CA LEU A 179 -22.26 18.41 -23.19
C LEU A 179 -21.40 19.23 -22.23
N GLU A 180 -20.17 19.55 -22.61
CA GLU A 180 -19.23 20.40 -21.85
C GLU A 180 -19.86 21.77 -21.54
N LYS A 181 -20.54 22.39 -22.51
CA LYS A 181 -21.25 23.67 -22.29
C LYS A 181 -22.36 23.57 -21.23
N ILE A 182 -22.98 22.38 -21.06
CA ILE A 182 -24.01 22.14 -20.04
C ILE A 182 -23.36 21.85 -18.69
N MET A 183 -22.27 21.08 -18.67
CA MET A 183 -21.60 20.65 -17.46
C MET A 183 -20.78 21.77 -16.82
N PHE A 184 -20.12 22.61 -17.63
CA PHE A 184 -19.17 23.63 -17.20
C PHE A 184 -19.79 25.02 -17.29
N SER A 185 -21.08 25.13 -16.96
CA SER A 185 -21.83 26.39 -17.04
C SER A 185 -21.71 27.27 -15.81
N TYR A 186 -21.10 26.77 -14.73
CA TYR A 186 -21.04 27.45 -13.44
C TYR A 186 -19.67 28.08 -13.21
N LYS A 187 -19.67 29.23 -12.53
CA LYS A 187 -18.46 29.90 -12.07
C LYS A 187 -18.13 29.48 -10.65
N GLU A 188 -16.83 29.39 -10.35
CA GLU A 188 -16.33 28.93 -9.04
C GLU A 188 -16.76 29.85 -7.89
N GLU A 189 -16.85 31.15 -8.15
CA GLU A 189 -17.23 32.17 -7.15
C GLU A 189 -18.70 32.11 -6.75
N GLU A 190 -19.54 31.54 -7.63
CA GLU A 190 -21.00 31.42 -7.45
C GLU A 190 -21.43 30.07 -6.87
N CYS A 191 -20.47 29.19 -6.55
CA CYS A 191 -20.72 27.82 -6.10
C CYS A 191 -20.11 27.54 -4.72
N ASP A 192 -20.86 26.77 -3.92
CA ASP A 192 -20.44 26.33 -2.59
C ASP A 192 -19.83 24.92 -2.60
N ARG A 193 -20.04 24.16 -3.69
CA ARG A 193 -19.63 22.76 -3.80
C ARG A 193 -18.82 22.49 -5.07
N TYR A 194 -18.09 21.39 -5.05
CA TYR A 194 -17.41 20.81 -6.20
C TYR A 194 -17.94 19.41 -6.50
N ALA A 195 -18.17 19.12 -7.78
CA ALA A 195 -18.32 17.76 -8.26
C ALA A 195 -17.01 17.26 -8.88
N MET A 196 -16.46 16.18 -8.34
CA MET A 196 -15.31 15.50 -8.90
C MET A 196 -15.66 14.89 -10.27
N ARG A 197 -14.87 15.21 -11.30
CA ARG A 197 -15.09 14.75 -12.69
C ARG A 197 -14.66 13.29 -12.87
N TRP A 198 -15.41 12.36 -12.29
CA TRP A 198 -15.22 10.92 -12.49
C TRP A 198 -16.50 10.26 -13.02
N GLY A 199 -16.39 9.58 -14.17
CA GLY A 199 -17.51 8.92 -14.82
C GLY A 199 -18.10 7.76 -14.00
N GLY A 200 -17.33 7.21 -13.06
CA GLY A 200 -17.81 6.17 -12.14
C GLY A 200 -18.75 6.73 -11.08
N CYS A 201 -18.26 7.70 -10.33
CA CYS A 201 -18.96 8.29 -9.21
C CYS A 201 -18.54 9.75 -9.05
N PRO A 202 -19.34 10.74 -9.51
CA PRO A 202 -19.00 12.13 -9.30
C PRO A 202 -19.26 12.48 -7.83
N PHE A 203 -18.20 12.51 -7.03
CA PHE A 203 -18.28 12.88 -5.61
C PHE A 203 -18.55 14.37 -5.46
N LEU A 204 -19.32 14.72 -4.43
CA LEU A 204 -19.71 16.09 -4.13
C LEU A 204 -19.03 16.52 -2.83
N PHE A 205 -18.27 17.61 -2.88
CA PHE A 205 -17.54 18.15 -1.75
C PHE A 205 -17.94 19.60 -1.51
N ASP A 206 -18.02 20.01 -0.25
CA ASP A 206 -18.07 21.43 0.06
C ASP A 206 -16.73 22.09 -0.29
N LYS A 207 -16.77 23.31 -0.82
CA LYS A 207 -15.56 24.03 -1.26
C LYS A 207 -14.59 24.25 -0.10
N ASP A 208 -15.12 24.58 1.06
CA ASP A 208 -14.39 24.81 2.31
C ASP A 208 -13.59 23.56 2.74
N MET A 209 -14.18 22.36 2.60
CA MET A 209 -13.52 21.10 2.95
C MET A 209 -12.16 20.95 2.25
N LEU A 210 -12.05 21.42 1.00
CA LEU A 210 -10.87 21.27 0.17
C LEU A 210 -9.97 22.52 0.17
N PHE A 211 -10.55 23.72 0.16
CA PHE A 211 -9.81 24.99 -0.01
C PHE A 211 -10.23 26.06 1.01
N PRO A 212 -9.29 26.92 1.47
CA PRO A 212 -7.90 27.07 1.05
C PRO A 212 -7.03 25.85 1.39
N VAL A 213 -5.97 25.61 0.61
CA VAL A 213 -5.13 24.43 0.83
C VAL A 213 -4.41 24.51 2.18
N LYS A 214 -4.24 23.35 2.83
CA LYS A 214 -3.32 23.17 3.95
C LYS A 214 -2.05 22.49 3.44
N TYR A 215 -0.94 22.57 4.19
CA TYR A 215 0.30 21.88 3.84
C TYR A 215 0.54 20.66 4.74
N GLY A 216 0.77 19.50 4.12
CA GLY A 216 1.19 18.25 4.75
C GLY A 216 2.62 17.88 4.38
N LYS A 217 3.09 16.73 4.89
CA LYS A 217 4.35 16.12 4.47
C LYS A 217 4.09 14.86 3.65
N PHE A 218 4.86 14.67 2.60
CA PHE A 218 4.83 13.45 1.79
C PHE A 218 6.23 13.16 1.25
N GLU A 219 6.84 12.07 1.72
CA GLU A 219 8.20 11.64 1.35
C GLU A 219 9.26 12.73 1.56
N GLY A 220 9.12 13.49 2.64
CA GLY A 220 10.02 14.59 3.01
C GLY A 220 9.64 15.95 2.42
N GLU A 221 8.76 16.00 1.42
CA GLU A 221 8.34 17.24 0.76
C GLU A 221 7.09 17.84 1.39
N LYS A 222 6.95 19.17 1.29
CA LYS A 222 5.71 19.88 1.66
C LYS A 222 4.75 19.88 0.49
N VAL A 223 3.57 19.31 0.70
CA VAL A 223 2.54 19.12 -0.34
C VAL A 223 1.20 19.74 0.06
N MET A 224 0.39 20.12 -0.90
CA MET A 224 -0.94 20.67 -0.66
C MET A 224 -1.94 19.54 -0.34
N ILE A 225 -2.68 19.69 0.76
CA ILE A 225 -3.70 18.75 1.25
C ILE A 225 -5.01 19.53 1.53
N PRO A 226 -6.18 18.85 1.64
CA PRO A 226 -7.44 19.51 1.94
C PRO A 226 -7.40 20.35 3.22
N ASN A 227 -8.22 21.41 3.26
CA ASN A 227 -8.37 22.28 4.43
C ASN A 227 -8.81 21.49 5.67
N HIS A 228 -9.94 20.77 5.54
CA HIS A 228 -10.54 19.91 6.56
C HIS A 228 -10.22 18.45 6.25
N CYS A 229 -9.00 18.01 6.61
CA CYS A 229 -8.52 16.67 6.30
C CYS A 229 -9.34 15.59 7.00
N SER A 230 -9.68 15.78 8.27
CA SER A 230 -10.48 14.82 9.01
C SER A 230 -11.84 14.62 8.35
N ASP A 231 -12.53 15.69 7.97
CA ASP A 231 -13.84 15.61 7.32
C ASP A 231 -13.78 14.90 5.96
N TYR A 232 -12.76 15.22 5.15
CA TYR A 232 -12.53 14.53 3.89
C TYR A 232 -12.29 13.02 4.09
N LEU A 233 -11.45 12.65 5.06
CA LEU A 233 -11.10 11.25 5.31
C LEU A 233 -12.27 10.48 5.92
N ILE A 234 -13.07 11.12 6.78
CA ILE A 234 -14.33 10.56 7.29
C ILE A 234 -15.31 10.34 6.15
N TRP A 235 -15.43 11.31 5.24
CA TRP A 235 -16.32 11.22 4.08
C TRP A 235 -15.96 10.00 3.21
N HIS A 236 -14.67 9.81 2.91
CA HIS A 236 -14.21 8.71 2.04
C HIS A 236 -14.13 7.34 2.73
N TYR A 237 -13.61 7.28 3.96
CA TYR A 237 -13.18 6.05 4.62
C TYR A 237 -13.89 5.77 5.94
N GLY A 238 -14.65 6.74 6.46
CA GLY A 238 -15.28 6.71 7.77
C GLY A 238 -14.39 7.22 8.91
N ASP A 239 -14.96 7.36 10.10
CA ASP A 239 -14.25 7.80 11.32
C ASP A 239 -13.08 6.87 11.68
N GLU A 240 -13.08 5.64 11.16
CA GLU A 240 -12.05 4.62 11.39
C GLU A 240 -10.87 4.70 10.40
N TRP A 241 -10.78 5.73 9.55
CA TRP A 241 -9.75 5.88 8.49
C TRP A 241 -8.30 5.76 9.00
N SER A 242 -8.07 6.15 10.25
CA SER A 242 -6.76 6.12 10.91
C SER A 242 -6.25 4.70 11.15
N TYR A 243 -7.13 3.70 11.17
CA TYR A 243 -6.77 2.29 11.36
C TYR A 243 -6.37 1.64 10.03
N MET A 244 -5.36 0.77 10.08
CA MET A 244 -4.94 0.01 8.91
C MET A 244 -6.02 -1.00 8.51
N PRO A 245 -6.43 -1.06 7.23
CA PRO A 245 -7.36 -2.06 6.77
C PRO A 245 -6.71 -3.46 6.81
N PRO A 246 -7.54 -4.52 6.98
CA PRO A 246 -7.10 -5.91 6.82
C PRO A 246 -6.46 -6.15 5.45
N HIS A 247 -5.56 -7.13 5.35
CA HIS A 247 -4.75 -7.35 4.13
C HIS A 247 -5.58 -7.68 2.88
N ASP A 248 -6.72 -8.35 3.04
CA ASP A 248 -7.64 -8.71 1.95
C ASP A 248 -8.45 -7.52 1.40
N SER A 249 -8.46 -6.42 2.16
CA SER A 249 -9.18 -5.18 1.84
C SER A 249 -8.24 -4.09 1.30
N ARG A 250 -6.96 -4.43 1.06
CA ARG A 250 -5.96 -3.54 0.46
C ARG A 250 -6.06 -3.66 -1.05
N GLU A 251 -6.53 -2.61 -1.68
CA GLU A 251 -6.66 -2.54 -3.13
C GLU A 251 -5.44 -1.85 -3.74
N GLY A 252 -5.08 -2.26 -4.96
CA GLY A 252 -4.11 -1.61 -5.82
C GLY A 252 -4.62 -1.65 -7.25
N HIS A 253 -4.07 -0.80 -8.12
CA HIS A 253 -4.49 -0.69 -9.50
C HIS A 253 -3.98 -1.86 -10.34
N VAL A 254 -4.87 -2.41 -11.17
CA VAL A 254 -4.51 -3.48 -12.11
C VAL A 254 -4.02 -2.85 -13.42
N ALA A 255 -2.71 -2.88 -13.62
CA ALA A 255 -2.04 -2.52 -14.87
C ALA A 255 -1.16 -3.68 -15.36
N VAL A 256 -0.96 -3.76 -16.67
CA VAL A 256 0.04 -4.66 -17.27
C VAL A 256 1.33 -3.87 -17.40
N ASN A 257 2.33 -4.25 -16.60
CA ASN A 257 3.63 -3.60 -16.57
C ASN A 257 4.68 -4.51 -17.21
N VAL A 258 5.59 -3.92 -17.99
CA VAL A 258 6.72 -4.62 -18.60
C VAL A 258 7.96 -3.78 -18.37
N ASP A 259 8.85 -4.25 -17.52
CA ASP A 259 10.08 -3.54 -17.17
C ASP A 259 11.03 -3.47 -18.37
N GLY A 260 11.67 -2.31 -18.56
CA GLY A 260 12.63 -2.07 -19.63
C GLY A 260 12.04 -1.96 -21.04
N VAL A 261 10.72 -2.03 -21.20
CA VAL A 261 10.01 -1.92 -22.48
C VAL A 261 9.03 -0.76 -22.41
N SER A 262 8.97 0.04 -23.47
CA SER A 262 7.98 1.12 -23.56
C SER A 262 6.57 0.56 -23.82
N PHE A 263 5.52 1.29 -23.43
CA PHE A 263 4.15 0.87 -23.73
C PHE A 263 3.87 0.78 -25.24
N GLU A 264 4.60 1.53 -26.07
CA GLU A 264 4.48 1.53 -27.53
C GLU A 264 4.97 0.20 -28.10
N GLU A 265 6.18 -0.22 -27.74
CA GLU A 265 6.75 -1.53 -28.12
C GLU A 265 5.86 -2.68 -27.65
N PHE A 266 5.38 -2.63 -26.40
CA PHE A 266 4.49 -3.65 -25.87
C PHE A 266 3.18 -3.75 -26.69
N ARG A 267 2.61 -2.60 -27.09
CA ARG A 267 1.42 -2.55 -27.93
C ARG A 267 1.64 -3.13 -29.32
N GLU A 268 2.81 -2.93 -29.92
CA GLU A 268 3.12 -3.49 -31.24
C GLU A 268 3.06 -5.02 -31.24
N ASP A 269 3.43 -5.68 -30.14
CA ASP A 269 3.36 -7.15 -30.06
C ASP A 269 1.92 -7.68 -29.92
N TYR A 270 1.08 -7.10 -29.05
CA TYR A 270 -0.24 -7.68 -28.77
C TYR A 270 -1.36 -7.12 -29.66
N MET A 271 -1.30 -5.86 -30.10
CA MET A 271 -2.39 -5.22 -30.84
C MET A 271 -2.77 -5.94 -32.15
N PRO A 272 -1.82 -6.47 -32.97
CA PRO A 272 -2.16 -7.21 -34.19
C PRO A 272 -2.97 -8.48 -33.93
N LYS A 273 -2.78 -9.10 -32.76
CA LYS A 273 -3.46 -10.33 -32.34
C LYS A 273 -4.92 -10.07 -31.90
N MET A 274 -5.31 -8.81 -31.71
CA MET A 274 -6.63 -8.42 -31.19
C MET A 274 -7.69 -8.12 -32.27
N LYS A 275 -8.86 -8.75 -32.14
CA LYS A 275 -10.05 -8.45 -32.96
C LYS A 275 -10.81 -7.21 -32.47
N LYS A 276 -10.20 -6.03 -32.60
CA LYS A 276 -10.69 -4.73 -32.09
C LYS A 276 -12.14 -4.41 -32.49
N GLY A 277 -12.51 -4.60 -33.75
CA GLY A 277 -13.87 -4.31 -34.24
C GLY A 277 -14.95 -5.16 -33.55
N ARG A 278 -14.68 -6.48 -33.38
CA ARG A 278 -15.59 -7.39 -32.67
C ARG A 278 -15.72 -7.02 -31.20
N LEU A 279 -14.63 -6.64 -30.55
CA LEU A 279 -14.65 -6.23 -29.14
C LEU A 279 -15.50 -4.96 -28.94
N ARG A 280 -15.27 -3.92 -29.76
CA ARG A 280 -16.06 -2.68 -29.70
C ARG A 280 -17.53 -2.92 -29.97
N PHE A 281 -17.86 -3.73 -30.98
CA PHE A 281 -19.25 -4.08 -31.28
C PHE A 281 -19.92 -4.81 -30.12
N ASN A 282 -19.26 -5.83 -29.55
CA ASN A 282 -19.78 -6.58 -28.41
C ASN A 282 -19.99 -5.68 -27.18
N ALA A 283 -19.05 -4.77 -26.91
CA ALA A 283 -19.14 -3.84 -25.80
C ALA A 283 -20.32 -2.86 -25.97
N ALA A 284 -20.45 -2.24 -27.15
CA ALA A 284 -21.57 -1.35 -27.46
C ALA A 284 -22.93 -2.07 -27.37
N ARG A 285 -23.03 -3.30 -27.91
CA ARG A 285 -24.26 -4.11 -27.83
C ARG A 285 -24.62 -4.45 -26.37
N ARG A 286 -23.63 -4.85 -25.57
CA ARG A 286 -23.82 -5.16 -24.14
C ARG A 286 -24.27 -3.93 -23.35
N LYS A 287 -23.67 -2.77 -23.62
CA LYS A 287 -24.06 -1.50 -23.01
C LYS A 287 -25.52 -1.15 -23.28
N PHE A 288 -25.92 -1.19 -24.56
CA PHE A 288 -27.31 -0.88 -24.93
C PHE A 288 -28.30 -1.85 -24.26
N TYR A 289 -27.97 -3.15 -24.25
CA TYR A 289 -28.75 -4.16 -23.54
C TYR A 289 -28.86 -3.83 -22.04
N ASN A 290 -27.74 -3.56 -21.36
CA ASN A 290 -27.71 -3.21 -19.94
C ASN A 290 -28.55 -1.97 -19.62
N MET A 291 -28.44 -0.91 -20.43
CA MET A 291 -29.23 0.31 -20.25
C MET A 291 -30.74 0.05 -20.37
N CYS A 292 -31.16 -0.78 -21.34
CA CYS A 292 -32.58 -1.10 -21.53
C CYS A 292 -33.18 -1.89 -20.34
N ILE A 293 -32.37 -2.72 -19.68
CA ILE A 293 -32.83 -3.54 -18.55
C ILE A 293 -32.47 -2.97 -17.18
N ALA A 294 -31.73 -1.85 -17.11
CA ALA A 294 -31.16 -1.30 -15.87
C ALA A 294 -32.21 -1.13 -14.78
N LYS A 295 -33.28 -0.37 -15.07
CA LYS A 295 -34.40 -0.13 -14.13
C LYS A 295 -35.04 -1.43 -13.64
N LYS A 296 -35.28 -2.38 -14.54
CA LYS A 296 -35.87 -3.70 -14.19
C LYS A 296 -34.92 -4.49 -13.30
N ARG A 297 -33.62 -4.49 -13.61
CA ARG A 297 -32.58 -5.19 -12.86
C ARG A 297 -32.41 -4.60 -11.45
N HIS A 298 -32.37 -3.27 -11.35
CA HIS A 298 -32.29 -2.59 -10.06
C HIS A 298 -33.53 -2.82 -9.22
N LYS A 299 -34.73 -2.74 -9.82
CA LYS A 299 -35.98 -3.08 -9.13
C LYS A 299 -35.97 -4.51 -8.59
N LEU A 300 -35.60 -5.50 -9.40
CA LEU A 300 -35.51 -6.91 -8.95
C LEU A 300 -34.47 -7.08 -7.82
N ARG A 301 -33.33 -6.40 -7.93
CA ARG A 301 -32.29 -6.40 -6.88
C ARG A 301 -32.85 -5.81 -5.58
N GLN A 302 -33.54 -4.68 -5.66
CA GLN A 302 -34.16 -4.01 -4.52
C GLN A 302 -35.22 -4.90 -3.86
N GLU A 303 -36.11 -5.52 -4.64
CA GLU A 303 -37.12 -6.46 -4.12
C GLU A 303 -36.45 -7.67 -3.41
N GLY A 304 -35.40 -8.23 -4.00
CA GLY A 304 -34.63 -9.30 -3.39
C GLY A 304 -33.92 -8.88 -2.09
N LEU A 305 -33.37 -7.66 -2.05
CA LEU A 305 -32.76 -7.10 -0.83
C LEU A 305 -33.80 -6.84 0.25
N MET A 306 -34.99 -6.34 -0.09
CA MET A 306 -36.09 -6.18 0.87
C MET A 306 -36.53 -7.52 1.47
N MET A 307 -36.57 -8.61 0.67
CA MET A 307 -36.85 -9.95 1.21
C MET A 307 -35.75 -10.42 2.17
N LYS A 308 -34.48 -10.22 1.80
CA LYS A 308 -33.35 -10.52 2.69
C LYS A 308 -33.42 -9.71 3.99
N ALA A 309 -33.75 -8.42 3.90
CA ALA A 309 -33.87 -7.52 5.04
C ALA A 309 -34.95 -7.99 6.03
N LYS A 310 -36.09 -8.51 5.53
CA LYS A 310 -37.12 -9.14 6.37
C LYS A 310 -36.61 -10.38 7.09
N VAL A 311 -35.86 -11.24 6.40
CA VAL A 311 -35.24 -12.43 7.03
C VAL A 311 -34.27 -12.01 8.12
N VAL A 312 -33.39 -11.04 7.83
CA VAL A 312 -32.43 -10.49 8.79
C VAL A 312 -33.12 -9.92 10.03
N ALA A 313 -34.22 -9.17 9.86
CA ALA A 313 -35.01 -8.65 10.97
C ALA A 313 -35.60 -9.77 11.85
N LEU A 314 -36.22 -10.78 11.23
CA LEU A 314 -36.80 -11.93 11.95
C LEU A 314 -35.75 -12.75 12.69
N ASP A 315 -34.59 -12.97 12.09
CA ASP A 315 -33.47 -13.70 12.70
C ASP A 315 -32.91 -12.93 13.89
N LEU A 316 -32.80 -11.59 13.78
CA LEU A 316 -32.38 -10.76 14.90
C LEU A 316 -33.40 -10.80 16.05
N GLN A 317 -34.69 -10.64 15.75
CA GLN A 317 -35.76 -10.74 16.75
C GLN A 317 -35.73 -12.09 17.48
N ARG A 318 -35.58 -13.19 16.74
CA ARG A 318 -35.42 -14.53 17.32
C ARG A 318 -34.16 -14.64 18.18
N SER A 319 -33.05 -14.01 17.76
CA SER A 319 -31.80 -14.02 18.53
C SER A 319 -31.93 -13.26 19.84
N ILE A 320 -32.60 -12.10 19.83
CA ILE A 320 -32.90 -11.32 21.05
C ILE A 320 -33.69 -12.17 22.03
N VAL A 321 -34.81 -12.77 21.59
CA VAL A 321 -35.64 -13.65 22.44
C VAL A 321 -34.85 -14.84 23.00
N LYS A 322 -34.03 -15.50 22.17
CA LYS A 322 -33.22 -16.64 22.60
C LYS A 322 -32.11 -16.26 23.58
N SER A 323 -31.54 -15.07 23.42
CA SER A 323 -30.45 -14.60 24.29
C SER A 323 -30.93 -14.29 25.72
N GLY A 324 -32.22 -13.95 25.88
CA GLY A 324 -32.76 -13.48 27.16
C GLY A 324 -32.25 -12.10 27.58
N ILE A 325 -31.49 -11.41 26.74
CA ILE A 325 -30.93 -10.09 27.03
C ILE A 325 -32.04 -9.04 26.97
N ASN A 326 -32.22 -8.29 28.06
CA ASN A 326 -32.98 -7.05 28.04
C ASN A 326 -32.09 -5.94 27.45
N LEU A 327 -32.48 -5.40 26.30
CA LEU A 327 -31.68 -4.41 25.57
C LEU A 327 -31.52 -3.10 26.35
N GLU A 328 -32.57 -2.64 27.03
CA GLU A 328 -32.54 -1.40 27.81
C GLU A 328 -31.56 -1.54 28.99
N GLU A 329 -31.71 -2.60 29.78
CA GLU A 329 -30.83 -2.91 30.91
C GLU A 329 -29.37 -3.10 30.45
N ALA A 330 -29.15 -3.78 29.32
CA ALA A 330 -27.81 -3.99 28.77
C ALA A 330 -27.17 -2.69 28.29
N MET A 331 -27.94 -1.75 27.72
CA MET A 331 -27.44 -0.42 27.36
C MET A 331 -27.11 0.41 28.61
N GLU A 332 -27.98 0.41 29.62
CA GLU A 332 -27.75 1.11 30.89
C GLU A 332 -26.51 0.59 31.62
N LYS A 333 -26.32 -0.73 31.64
CA LYS A 333 -25.12 -1.41 32.18
C LYS A 333 -23.91 -1.37 31.25
N ARG A 334 -24.05 -0.83 30.04
CA ARG A 334 -23.00 -0.71 29.01
C ARG A 334 -22.37 -2.04 28.62
N GLU A 335 -23.17 -3.09 28.53
CA GLU A 335 -22.74 -4.44 28.11
C GLU A 335 -22.58 -4.53 26.58
N TYR A 336 -21.90 -3.55 25.97
CA TYR A 336 -21.78 -3.41 24.52
C TYR A 336 -21.00 -4.55 23.86
N GLY A 337 -20.15 -5.26 24.61
CA GLY A 337 -19.55 -6.51 24.14
C GLY A 337 -20.59 -7.60 23.87
N SER A 338 -21.50 -7.82 24.83
CA SER A 338 -22.63 -8.75 24.71
C SER A 338 -23.59 -8.33 23.60
N LEU A 339 -23.93 -7.04 23.53
CA LEU A 339 -24.79 -6.49 22.48
C LEU A 339 -24.14 -6.62 21.10
N SER A 340 -22.84 -6.36 20.98
CA SER A 340 -22.12 -6.51 19.71
C SER A 340 -22.16 -7.95 19.20
N ASN A 341 -22.02 -8.94 20.09
CA ASN A 341 -22.18 -10.36 19.76
C ASN A 341 -23.62 -10.69 19.33
N LEU A 342 -24.62 -10.18 20.05
CA LEU A 342 -26.04 -10.35 19.72
C LEU A 342 -26.38 -9.81 18.33
N PHE A 343 -25.89 -8.60 18.01
CA PHE A 343 -26.12 -7.95 16.73
C PHE A 343 -25.16 -8.42 15.63
N GLY A 344 -24.21 -9.33 15.90
CA GLY A 344 -23.14 -9.68 14.96
C GLY A 344 -23.63 -10.15 13.58
N ALA A 345 -24.61 -11.06 13.54
CA ALA A 345 -25.20 -11.52 12.28
C ALA A 345 -25.99 -10.41 11.56
N TYR A 346 -26.69 -9.57 12.32
CA TYR A 346 -27.39 -8.40 11.80
C TYR A 346 -26.39 -7.42 11.17
N TYR A 347 -25.32 -7.05 11.87
CA TYR A 347 -24.29 -6.14 11.34
C TYR A 347 -23.62 -6.68 10.10
N LYS A 348 -23.31 -7.99 10.04
CA LYS A 348 -22.71 -8.60 8.85
C LYS A 348 -23.57 -8.40 7.60
N ALA A 349 -24.91 -8.47 7.74
CA ALA A 349 -25.83 -8.24 6.64
C ALA A 349 -26.10 -6.75 6.41
N GLN A 350 -26.56 -6.04 7.44
CA GLN A 350 -27.05 -4.66 7.36
C GLN A 350 -25.96 -3.66 7.02
N LEU A 351 -24.73 -3.85 7.52
CA LEU A 351 -23.61 -2.93 7.23
C LEU A 351 -22.89 -3.27 5.91
N SER A 352 -23.38 -4.28 5.18
CA SER A 352 -22.79 -4.64 3.89
C SER A 352 -23.03 -3.54 2.85
N ALA A 353 -22.10 -3.44 1.89
CA ALA A 353 -22.23 -2.52 0.76
C ALA A 353 -23.45 -2.84 -0.14
N GLU A 354 -24.01 -4.05 -0.05
CA GLU A 354 -25.26 -4.38 -0.73
C GLU A 354 -26.48 -3.69 -0.12
N PHE A 355 -26.50 -3.52 1.21
CA PHE A 355 -27.64 -2.97 1.96
C PHE A 355 -27.57 -1.45 2.06
N ILE A 356 -26.45 -0.89 2.51
CA ILE A 356 -26.33 0.55 2.81
C ILE A 356 -25.47 1.32 1.81
N GLY A 357 -24.89 0.61 0.85
CA GLY A 357 -24.02 1.16 -0.19
C GLY A 357 -22.63 1.54 0.31
N ARG A 358 -21.81 1.96 -0.65
CA ARG A 358 -20.54 2.67 -0.48
C ARG A 358 -20.39 3.65 -1.64
N GLU A 359 -19.66 4.73 -1.39
CA GLU A 359 -19.34 5.73 -2.42
C GLU A 359 -18.18 5.24 -3.30
N ASP A 360 -18.40 4.12 -3.97
CA ASP A 360 -17.44 3.50 -4.87
C ASP A 360 -18.11 3.14 -6.21
N TYR A 361 -17.30 2.71 -7.18
CA TYR A 361 -17.79 2.34 -8.50
C TYR A 361 -18.87 1.24 -8.46
N THR A 362 -18.82 0.30 -7.52
CA THR A 362 -19.66 -0.91 -7.55
C THR A 362 -20.97 -0.74 -6.78
N PHE A 363 -20.96 -0.01 -5.67
CA PHE A 363 -22.04 0.04 -4.69
C PHE A 363 -22.73 1.40 -4.58
N ILE A 364 -22.35 2.39 -5.40
CA ILE A 364 -22.99 3.71 -5.38
C ILE A 364 -24.51 3.68 -5.61
N TYR A 365 -25.03 2.77 -6.45
CA TYR A 365 -26.49 2.64 -6.59
C TYR A 365 -27.16 2.24 -5.26
N ALA A 366 -26.56 1.32 -4.51
CA ALA A 366 -27.07 0.94 -3.19
C ALA A 366 -26.89 2.07 -2.15
N PHE A 367 -25.93 2.97 -2.37
CA PHE A 367 -25.74 4.14 -1.50
C PHE A 367 -26.88 5.16 -1.64
N TYR A 368 -27.37 5.40 -2.86
CA TYR A 368 -28.55 6.25 -3.08
C TYR A 368 -29.88 5.53 -2.84
N HIS A 369 -29.89 4.20 -2.90
CA HIS A 369 -31.07 3.37 -2.69
C HIS A 369 -30.82 2.31 -1.60
N PRO A 370 -30.56 2.72 -0.35
CA PRO A 370 -30.25 1.80 0.73
C PRO A 370 -31.49 1.04 1.20
N VAL A 371 -31.28 -0.16 1.73
CA VAL A 371 -32.30 -1.03 2.33
C VAL A 371 -31.97 -1.24 3.80
N LEU A 372 -32.93 -1.01 4.68
CA LEU A 372 -32.85 -1.34 6.10
C LEU A 372 -33.75 -2.53 6.43
N ALA A 373 -33.28 -3.37 7.34
CA ALA A 373 -34.13 -4.30 8.06
C ALA A 373 -35.17 -3.50 8.86
N ASP A 374 -36.43 -3.91 8.77
CA ASP A 374 -37.50 -3.28 9.51
C ASP A 374 -37.46 -3.73 10.97
N LEU A 375 -37.00 -2.84 11.85
CA LEU A 375 -36.81 -3.12 13.27
C LEU A 375 -37.72 -2.22 14.13
N PRO A 376 -38.07 -2.65 15.35
CA PRO A 376 -38.58 -1.74 16.37
C PRO A 376 -37.56 -0.67 16.75
N ASP A 377 -38.02 0.53 17.12
CA ASP A 377 -37.15 1.68 17.42
C ASP A 377 -36.15 1.38 18.54
N GLU A 378 -36.58 0.69 19.60
CA GLU A 378 -35.73 0.29 20.73
C GLU A 378 -34.58 -0.63 20.28
N VAL A 379 -34.87 -1.58 19.39
CA VAL A 379 -33.87 -2.52 18.86
C VAL A 379 -32.88 -1.79 17.94
N PHE A 380 -33.39 -0.88 17.10
CA PHE A 380 -32.55 -0.07 16.24
C PHE A 380 -31.65 0.87 17.03
N MET A 381 -32.19 1.53 18.07
CA MET A 381 -31.43 2.39 18.97
C MET A 381 -30.29 1.60 19.66
N ALA A 382 -30.60 0.43 20.22
CA ALA A 382 -29.59 -0.43 20.82
C ALA A 382 -28.50 -0.84 19.83
N ALA A 383 -28.87 -1.11 18.57
CA ALA A 383 -27.89 -1.43 17.54
C ALA A 383 -26.99 -0.23 17.19
N VAL A 384 -27.54 0.96 16.92
CA VAL A 384 -26.70 2.13 16.56
C VAL A 384 -25.84 2.61 17.72
N GLN A 385 -26.35 2.56 18.96
CA GLN A 385 -25.58 2.90 20.15
C GLN A 385 -24.46 1.89 20.42
N THR A 386 -24.71 0.60 20.16
CA THR A 386 -23.65 -0.41 20.21
C THR A 386 -22.57 -0.16 19.15
N LEU A 387 -22.92 0.28 17.94
CA LEU A 387 -21.93 0.67 16.93
C LEU A 387 -21.10 1.87 17.39
N PHE A 388 -21.73 2.88 17.98
CA PHE A 388 -21.05 4.03 18.55
C PHE A 388 -20.02 3.61 19.61
N TYR A 389 -20.43 2.86 20.63
CA TYR A 389 -19.55 2.37 21.70
C TYR A 389 -18.51 1.31 21.27
N THR A 390 -18.69 0.70 20.10
CA THR A 390 -17.69 -0.20 19.49
C THR A 390 -16.83 0.50 18.43
N GLU A 391 -16.78 1.84 18.47
CA GLU A 391 -15.97 2.70 17.60
C GLU A 391 -16.24 2.52 16.10
N ARG A 392 -17.46 2.08 15.75
CA ARG A 392 -17.97 2.01 14.37
C ARG A 392 -18.87 3.22 14.08
N VAL A 393 -18.36 4.42 14.39
CA VAL A 393 -19.09 5.68 14.44
C VAL A 393 -19.69 6.04 13.08
N SER A 394 -18.94 5.85 12.00
CA SER A 394 -19.44 6.15 10.65
C SER A 394 -20.57 5.23 10.23
N LYS A 395 -20.55 3.98 10.69
CA LYS A 395 -21.64 3.02 10.44
C LYS A 395 -22.88 3.38 11.24
N ALA A 396 -22.72 3.80 12.51
CA ALA A 396 -23.82 4.30 13.32
C ALA A 396 -24.48 5.52 12.67
N TYR A 397 -23.67 6.52 12.30
CA TYR A 397 -24.14 7.74 11.62
C TYR A 397 -24.89 7.42 10.32
N ARG A 398 -24.30 6.58 9.47
CA ARG A 398 -24.90 6.17 8.21
C ARG A 398 -26.27 5.49 8.39
N LEU A 399 -26.41 4.63 9.40
CA LEU A 399 -27.70 4.00 9.69
C LEU A 399 -28.74 5.03 10.14
N LEU A 400 -28.35 5.99 10.98
CA LEU A 400 -29.23 7.09 11.43
C LEU A 400 -29.70 7.96 10.25
N GLU A 401 -28.81 8.31 9.32
CA GLU A 401 -29.19 9.07 8.11
C GLU A 401 -30.17 8.30 7.21
N ILE A 402 -29.94 7.00 7.02
CA ILE A 402 -30.84 6.19 6.21
C ILE A 402 -32.19 6.05 6.90
N TRP A 403 -32.19 5.85 8.23
CA TRP A 403 -33.41 5.74 9.01
C TRP A 403 -34.24 7.01 8.92
N GLU A 404 -33.63 8.18 9.12
CA GLU A 404 -34.28 9.50 9.01
C GLU A 404 -34.95 9.73 7.65
N LYS A 405 -34.34 9.25 6.56
CA LYS A 405 -34.92 9.35 5.21
C LYS A 405 -36.13 8.44 5.00
N GLN A 406 -36.26 7.37 5.80
CA GLN A 406 -37.34 6.38 5.68
C GLN A 406 -38.42 6.52 6.74
N LYS A 407 -38.06 6.99 7.94
CA LYS A 407 -38.85 7.05 9.17
C LYS A 407 -38.40 8.25 10.01
N HIS A 408 -39.25 8.68 10.95
CA HIS A 408 -38.85 9.69 11.93
C HIS A 408 -37.82 9.11 12.92
N LEU A 409 -36.82 9.91 13.30
CA LEU A 409 -35.89 9.56 14.39
C LEU A 409 -36.58 9.82 15.73
N THR A 410 -36.43 8.90 16.69
CA THR A 410 -36.81 9.18 18.07
C THR A 410 -35.87 10.22 18.69
N ASP A 411 -36.26 10.85 19.79
CA ASP A 411 -35.44 11.86 20.48
C ASP A 411 -34.04 11.33 20.82
N GLY A 412 -33.93 10.07 21.26
CA GLY A 412 -32.65 9.43 21.56
C GLY A 412 -31.76 9.23 20.31
N MET A 413 -32.35 8.85 19.18
CA MET A 413 -31.63 8.68 17.91
C MET A 413 -31.18 10.03 17.33
N GLN A 414 -32.04 11.04 17.38
CA GLN A 414 -31.71 12.41 16.96
C GLN A 414 -30.57 12.96 17.81
N THR A 415 -30.64 12.76 19.12
CA THR A 415 -29.61 13.16 20.07
C THR A 415 -28.27 12.51 19.75
N LEU A 416 -28.25 11.19 19.55
CA LEU A 416 -27.02 10.47 19.21
C LEU A 416 -26.43 10.95 17.87
N LYS A 417 -27.27 11.19 16.85
CA LYS A 417 -26.82 11.72 15.56
C LYS A 417 -26.14 13.08 15.73
N MET A 418 -26.75 14.00 16.49
CA MET A 418 -26.19 15.32 16.76
C MET A 418 -24.90 15.25 17.58
N ASP A 419 -24.80 14.32 18.54
CA ASP A 419 -23.59 14.14 19.34
C ASP A 419 -22.41 13.60 18.51
N ILE A 420 -22.67 12.75 17.52
CA ILE A 420 -21.66 12.30 16.55
C ILE A 420 -21.16 13.49 15.71
N GLU A 421 -22.06 14.34 15.21
CA GLU A 421 -21.70 15.56 14.48
C GLU A 421 -20.89 16.52 15.35
N LEU A 422 -21.27 16.65 16.62
CA LEU A 422 -20.56 17.45 17.60
C LEU A 422 -19.16 16.87 17.90
N PHE A 423 -19.01 15.54 17.95
CA PHE A 423 -17.71 14.89 18.08
C PHE A 423 -16.81 15.17 16.87
N ARG A 424 -17.33 15.07 15.65
CA ARG A 424 -16.59 15.42 14.42
C ARG A 424 -16.16 16.88 14.40
N LYS A 425 -17.04 17.79 14.84
CA LYS A 425 -16.71 19.21 15.03
C LYS A 425 -15.60 19.43 16.07
N ALA A 426 -15.55 18.63 17.13
CA ALA A 426 -14.46 18.69 18.10
C ALA A 426 -13.12 18.24 17.48
N ALA A 427 -13.13 17.20 16.65
CA ALA A 427 -11.97 16.74 15.90
C ALA A 427 -11.48 17.82 14.89
N ASP A 428 -12.40 18.50 14.21
CA ASP A 428 -12.10 19.67 13.38
C ASP A 428 -11.42 20.80 14.21
N HIS A 429 -12.01 21.19 15.34
CA HIS A 429 -11.39 22.19 16.22
C HIS A 429 -9.98 21.79 16.68
N TYR A 430 -9.76 20.51 16.97
CA TYR A 430 -8.44 19.97 17.31
C TYR A 430 -7.46 20.09 16.13
N GLU A 431 -7.90 19.77 14.91
CA GLU A 431 -7.11 19.93 13.68
C GLU A 431 -6.64 21.39 13.49
N PHE A 432 -7.51 22.36 13.78
CA PHE A 432 -7.22 23.81 13.73
C PHE A 432 -6.57 24.39 15.00
N GLN A 433 -6.08 23.54 15.91
CA GLN A 433 -5.42 23.95 17.17
C GLN A 433 -6.30 24.77 18.12
N ARG A 434 -7.63 24.67 17.99
CA ARG A 434 -8.62 25.26 18.91
C ARG A 434 -8.88 24.32 20.08
N MET A 435 -7.86 24.16 20.91
CA MET A 435 -7.80 23.12 21.95
C MET A 435 -8.86 23.29 23.04
N GLU A 436 -9.20 24.54 23.41
CA GLU A 436 -10.20 24.81 24.44
C GLU A 436 -11.62 24.45 23.97
N GLU A 437 -12.00 24.80 22.74
CA GLU A 437 -13.28 24.42 22.14
C GLU A 437 -13.39 22.90 22.00
N ALA A 438 -12.36 22.26 21.45
CA ALA A 438 -12.34 20.81 21.26
C ALA A 438 -12.42 20.06 22.61
N GLY A 439 -11.65 20.52 23.60
CA GLY A 439 -11.62 19.96 24.95
C GLY A 439 -12.97 20.06 25.67
N ARG A 440 -13.62 21.24 25.62
CA ARG A 440 -14.96 21.44 26.20
C ARG A 440 -15.99 20.51 25.62
N ILE A 441 -16.04 20.40 24.29
CA ILE A 441 -16.97 19.49 23.61
C ILE A 441 -16.70 18.04 24.03
N CYS A 442 -15.43 17.62 24.05
CA CYS A 442 -15.04 16.27 24.46
C CYS A 442 -15.48 15.96 25.90
N GLU A 443 -15.34 16.90 26.82
CA GLU A 443 -15.75 16.74 28.22
C GLU A 443 -17.26 16.62 28.38
N ASP A 444 -18.03 17.45 27.68
CA ASP A 444 -19.49 17.39 27.73
C ASP A 444 -20.03 16.09 27.13
N LEU A 445 -19.43 15.62 26.02
CA LEU A 445 -19.75 14.31 25.45
C LEU A 445 -19.36 13.17 26.38
N LEU A 446 -18.22 13.24 27.09
CA LEU A 446 -17.83 12.21 28.07
C LEU A 446 -18.74 12.15 29.30
N LYS A 447 -19.31 13.29 29.73
CA LYS A 447 -20.33 13.29 30.80
C LYS A 447 -21.58 12.53 30.36
N LYS A 448 -21.96 12.67 29.09
CA LYS A 448 -23.13 12.00 28.50
C LYS A 448 -22.88 10.54 28.14
N TYR A 449 -21.67 10.24 27.69
CA TYR A 449 -21.22 8.91 27.29
C TYR A 449 -19.97 8.51 28.06
N PRO A 450 -20.10 8.21 29.37
CA PRO A 450 -18.93 7.90 30.17
C PRO A 450 -18.33 6.58 29.70
N GLU A 451 -17.01 6.48 29.82
CA GLU A 451 -16.22 5.31 29.41
C GLU A 451 -16.33 4.97 27.92
N HIS A 452 -16.80 5.90 27.08
CA HIS A 452 -16.80 5.67 25.64
C HIS A 452 -15.35 5.64 25.12
N PRO A 453 -14.90 4.55 24.46
CA PRO A 453 -13.49 4.36 24.10
C PRO A 453 -12.95 5.47 23.19
N GLY A 454 -13.66 5.82 22.11
CA GLY A 454 -13.22 6.88 21.18
C GLY A 454 -13.08 8.27 21.83
N LEU A 455 -14.07 8.69 22.63
CA LEU A 455 -14.01 9.93 23.40
C LEU A 455 -12.89 9.93 24.45
N MET A 456 -12.65 8.80 25.13
CA MET A 456 -11.52 8.68 26.06
C MET A 456 -10.17 8.77 25.34
N LYS A 457 -10.03 8.14 24.16
CA LYS A 457 -8.84 8.28 23.30
C LYS A 457 -8.63 9.72 22.83
N PHE A 458 -9.72 10.43 22.56
CA PHE A 458 -9.66 11.85 22.21
C PHE A 458 -9.25 12.70 23.43
N LYS A 459 -9.87 12.51 24.61
CA LYS A 459 -9.45 13.16 25.88
C LYS A 459 -7.99 12.89 26.21
N CYS A 460 -7.50 11.67 25.97
CA CYS A 460 -6.10 11.29 26.15
C CYS A 460 -5.14 12.20 25.39
N ARG A 461 -5.51 12.67 24.19
CA ARG A 461 -4.67 13.59 23.41
C ARG A 461 -4.45 14.92 24.12
N PHE A 462 -5.47 15.46 24.78
CA PHE A 462 -5.35 16.69 25.56
C PHE A 462 -4.52 16.47 26.82
N MET A 463 -4.76 15.37 27.54
CA MET A 463 -3.97 15.01 28.74
C MET A 463 -2.47 14.88 28.41
N MET A 464 -2.15 14.30 27.25
CA MET A 464 -0.78 14.07 26.83
C MET A 464 -0.11 15.31 26.21
N ALA A 465 -0.88 16.22 25.62
CA ALA A 465 -0.36 17.51 25.18
C ALA A 465 0.15 18.35 26.38
N ASP A 466 -0.46 18.19 27.56
CA ASP A 466 -0.13 18.91 28.79
C ASP A 466 0.72 18.08 29.79
N ALA A 467 1.09 16.84 29.43
CA ALA A 467 1.81 15.93 30.33
C ALA A 467 3.23 16.42 30.73
N GLY A 468 3.75 17.45 30.05
CA GLY A 468 4.98 18.13 30.43
C GLY A 468 4.85 18.82 31.80
N GLU A 469 3.72 19.50 32.03
CA GLU A 469 3.42 20.25 33.25
C GLU A 469 2.54 19.44 34.22
N HIS A 470 1.53 18.74 33.70
CA HIS A 470 0.50 18.03 34.47
C HIS A 470 0.63 16.50 34.39
N ARG A 471 1.86 15.99 34.50
CA ARG A 471 2.17 14.56 34.28
C ARG A 471 1.38 13.58 35.15
N LEU A 472 1.20 13.89 36.43
CA LEU A 472 0.50 13.01 37.38
C LEU A 472 -0.99 12.84 37.01
N GLU A 473 -1.61 13.86 36.42
CA GLU A 473 -3.00 13.79 35.98
C GLU A 473 -3.14 12.91 34.74
N ALA A 474 -2.21 13.06 33.78
CA ALA A 474 -2.14 12.20 32.60
C ALA A 474 -1.90 10.73 32.99
N GLU A 475 -1.00 10.47 33.94
CA GLU A 475 -0.72 9.12 34.45
C GLU A 475 -1.96 8.49 35.10
N ARG A 476 -2.65 9.21 36.00
CA ARG A 476 -3.90 8.75 36.62
C ARG A 476 -4.99 8.45 35.59
N PHE A 477 -5.16 9.33 34.61
CA PHE A 477 -6.13 9.13 33.54
C PHE A 477 -5.82 7.85 32.74
N LEU A 478 -4.54 7.60 32.42
CA LEU A 478 -4.12 6.40 31.70
C LEU A 478 -4.28 5.12 32.53
N GLU A 479 -4.04 5.17 33.84
CA GLU A 479 -4.30 4.05 34.75
C GLU A 479 -5.80 3.69 34.78
N ASP A 480 -6.67 4.70 34.88
CA ASP A 480 -8.12 4.50 34.83
C ASP A 480 -8.57 3.96 33.46
N ALA A 481 -8.04 4.51 32.36
CA ALA A 481 -8.34 4.05 31.02
C ALA A 481 -7.91 2.59 30.81
N LEU A 482 -6.70 2.21 31.24
CA LEU A 482 -6.18 0.84 31.13
C LEU A 482 -6.84 -0.14 32.10
N ARG A 483 -7.47 0.33 33.19
CA ARG A 483 -8.33 -0.53 34.02
C ARG A 483 -9.56 -0.99 33.25
N ILE A 484 -10.12 -0.10 32.41
CA ILE A 484 -11.32 -0.38 31.60
C ILE A 484 -10.91 -1.10 30.31
N PHE A 485 -9.81 -0.68 29.67
CA PHE A 485 -9.32 -1.15 28.37
C PHE A 485 -7.87 -1.66 28.47
N PRO A 486 -7.62 -2.77 29.18
CA PRO A 486 -6.26 -3.23 29.50
C PRO A 486 -5.41 -3.57 28.28
N GLU A 487 -6.05 -3.96 27.19
CA GLU A 487 -5.40 -4.42 25.96
C GLU A 487 -5.42 -3.36 24.84
N ASP A 488 -5.91 -2.15 25.08
CA ASP A 488 -5.98 -1.13 24.02
C ASP A 488 -4.60 -0.49 23.78
N GLY A 489 -4.05 -0.75 22.59
CA GLY A 489 -2.72 -0.27 22.20
C GLY A 489 -2.59 1.26 22.19
N TYR A 490 -3.69 2.01 22.05
CA TYR A 490 -3.67 3.47 22.06
C TYR A 490 -3.28 4.00 23.44
N PHE A 491 -3.93 3.52 24.51
CA PHE A 491 -3.61 3.92 25.89
C PHE A 491 -2.25 3.36 26.34
N LEU A 492 -1.90 2.15 25.91
CA LEU A 492 -0.58 1.55 26.21
C LEU A 492 0.56 2.38 25.64
N LYS A 493 0.39 2.97 24.44
CA LYS A 493 1.39 3.86 23.84
C LYS A 493 1.63 5.08 24.71
N TYR A 494 0.58 5.77 25.15
CA TYR A 494 0.74 6.97 25.97
C TYR A 494 1.24 6.67 27.39
N LYS A 495 0.94 5.48 27.94
CA LYS A 495 1.61 4.99 29.16
C LYS A 495 3.10 4.78 28.93
N ALA A 496 3.50 4.22 27.79
CA ALA A 496 4.90 4.10 27.41
C ALA A 496 5.58 5.47 27.28
N ASP A 497 4.90 6.47 26.69
CA ASP A 497 5.39 7.85 26.62
C ASP A 497 5.66 8.43 28.01
N ILE A 498 4.76 8.25 28.99
CA ILE A 498 4.96 8.72 30.38
C ILE A 498 6.17 8.03 31.02
N LEU A 499 6.30 6.70 30.87
CA LEU A 499 7.47 5.97 31.38
C LEU A 499 8.77 6.46 30.75
N TRP A 500 8.74 6.74 29.44
CA TRP A 500 9.87 7.29 28.70
C TRP A 500 10.26 8.67 29.24
N MET A 501 9.28 9.57 29.44
CA MET A 501 9.49 10.90 30.03
C MET A 501 10.04 10.83 31.47
N ASN A 502 9.70 9.79 32.21
CA ASN A 502 10.19 9.55 33.57
C ASN A 502 11.58 8.88 33.61
N GLY A 503 12.23 8.67 32.47
CA GLY A 503 13.55 8.04 32.37
C GLY A 503 13.53 6.52 32.53
N ASN A 504 12.36 5.88 32.51
CA ASN A 504 12.21 4.43 32.63
C ASN A 504 12.20 3.76 31.25
N GLY A 505 13.31 3.93 30.51
CA GLY A 505 13.42 3.53 29.11
C GLY A 505 13.18 2.05 28.84
N GLU A 506 13.68 1.15 29.70
CA GLU A 506 13.54 -0.30 29.51
C GLU A 506 12.05 -0.73 29.53
N LYS A 507 11.31 -0.34 30.57
CA LYS A 507 9.87 -0.63 30.67
C LYS A 507 9.06 0.06 29.58
N ALA A 508 9.46 1.26 29.18
CA ALA A 508 8.81 1.97 28.08
C ALA A 508 8.97 1.19 26.76
N LEU A 509 10.17 0.73 26.41
CA LEU A 509 10.42 -0.04 25.19
C LEU A 509 9.64 -1.37 25.16
N GLU A 510 9.53 -2.06 26.31
CA GLU A 510 8.70 -3.27 26.42
C GLU A 510 7.21 -2.98 26.13
N LEU A 511 6.69 -1.84 26.60
CA LEU A 511 5.32 -1.42 26.29
C LEU A 511 5.18 -1.01 24.83
N TYR A 512 6.10 -0.22 24.26
CA TYR A 512 6.07 0.17 22.85
C TYR A 512 6.05 -1.05 21.92
N ALA A 513 6.80 -2.11 22.25
CA ALA A 513 6.77 -3.34 21.48
C ALA A 513 5.41 -4.03 21.50
N GLN A 514 4.65 -3.91 22.60
CA GLN A 514 3.28 -4.44 22.69
C GLN A 514 2.27 -3.57 21.92
N VAL A 515 2.49 -2.25 21.81
CA VAL A 515 1.56 -1.33 21.13
C VAL A 515 1.27 -1.79 19.70
N ARG A 516 2.29 -2.14 18.92
CA ARG A 516 2.11 -2.57 17.52
C ARG A 516 1.34 -3.88 17.39
N GLU A 517 1.33 -4.72 18.42
CA GLU A 517 0.54 -5.97 18.46
C GLU A 517 -0.92 -5.70 18.88
N LYS A 518 -1.17 -4.60 19.61
CA LYS A 518 -2.45 -4.30 20.27
C LYS A 518 -3.27 -3.17 19.63
N THR A 519 -2.74 -2.48 18.63
CA THR A 519 -3.50 -1.52 17.83
C THR A 519 -3.01 -1.50 16.38
N SER A 520 -3.95 -1.35 15.44
CA SER A 520 -3.67 -1.08 14.04
C SER A 520 -3.81 0.41 13.68
N ASN A 521 -3.89 1.30 14.68
CA ASN A 521 -4.00 2.73 14.45
C ASN A 521 -2.68 3.29 13.87
N GLY A 522 -2.70 3.67 12.60
CA GLY A 522 -1.52 4.14 11.89
C GLY A 522 -1.00 5.49 12.39
N MET A 523 -1.84 6.34 13.01
CA MET A 523 -1.38 7.59 13.62
C MET A 523 -0.50 7.32 14.85
N ILE A 524 -0.88 6.32 15.66
CA ILE A 524 -0.09 5.90 16.81
C ILE A 524 1.25 5.29 16.37
N TRP A 525 1.24 4.49 15.31
CA TRP A 525 2.46 3.96 14.72
C TRP A 525 3.37 5.07 14.18
N LEU A 526 2.81 6.05 13.46
CA LEU A 526 3.55 7.21 12.96
C LEU A 526 4.20 8.01 14.10
N GLU A 527 3.50 8.22 15.21
CA GLU A 527 4.06 8.89 16.38
C GLU A 527 5.24 8.13 16.98
N MET A 528 5.15 6.80 17.05
CA MET A 528 6.27 5.95 17.48
C MET A 528 7.44 6.04 16.50
N ASP A 529 7.17 6.00 15.21
CA ASP A 529 8.20 6.11 14.18
C ASP A 529 8.93 7.46 14.26
N ARG A 530 8.19 8.57 14.44
CA ARG A 530 8.77 9.90 14.68
C ARG A 530 9.64 9.95 15.95
N LEU A 531 9.24 9.23 17.00
CA LEU A 531 10.02 9.17 18.24
C LEU A 531 11.33 8.40 18.06
N PHE A 532 11.33 7.28 17.34
CA PHE A 532 12.44 6.33 17.34
C PHE A 532 13.34 6.34 16.10
N LEU A 533 12.83 6.72 14.93
CA LEU A 533 13.66 6.83 13.71
C LEU A 533 14.91 7.71 13.88
N PRO A 534 14.88 8.85 14.62
CA PRO A 534 16.09 9.63 14.87
C PRO A 534 17.18 8.88 15.65
N TYR A 535 16.84 7.85 16.42
CA TYR A 535 17.78 7.06 17.22
C TYR A 535 18.36 5.86 16.46
N LYS A 536 17.99 5.65 15.20
CA LYS A 536 18.37 4.47 14.42
C LYS A 536 19.86 4.20 14.39
N GLU A 537 20.67 5.22 14.10
CA GLU A 537 22.13 5.06 14.05
C GLU A 537 22.70 4.67 15.42
N GLN A 538 22.19 5.25 16.49
CA GLN A 538 22.59 4.93 17.87
C GLN A 538 22.20 3.50 18.24
N ILE A 539 21.00 3.05 17.86
CA ILE A 539 20.54 1.67 18.10
C ILE A 539 21.48 0.67 17.45
N LEU A 540 21.84 0.89 16.18
CA LEU A 540 22.76 0.04 15.44
C LEU A 540 24.19 0.07 16.02
N ALA A 541 24.66 1.24 16.44
CA ALA A 541 25.96 1.38 17.10
C ALA A 541 26.01 0.61 18.44
N ASN A 542 24.97 0.72 19.27
CA ASN A 542 24.85 -0.01 20.54
C ASN A 542 24.82 -1.52 20.31
N CYS A 543 24.11 -1.97 19.28
CA CYS A 543 24.10 -3.37 18.85
C CYS A 543 25.52 -3.88 18.52
N GLU A 544 26.28 -3.12 17.73
CA GLU A 544 27.67 -3.48 17.39
C GLU A 544 28.58 -3.51 18.63
N GLN A 545 28.41 -2.56 19.55
CA GLN A 545 29.14 -2.51 20.83
C GLN A 545 28.85 -3.74 21.70
N LEU A 546 27.59 -4.15 21.85
CA LEU A 546 27.20 -5.36 22.60
C LEU A 546 27.82 -6.62 21.99
N ILE A 547 27.82 -6.73 20.66
CA ILE A 547 28.47 -7.84 19.97
C ILE A 547 29.99 -7.84 20.24
N ALA A 548 30.64 -6.67 20.20
CA ALA A 548 32.08 -6.54 20.48
C ALA A 548 32.41 -6.88 21.94
N GLY A 549 31.56 -6.48 22.89
CA GLY A 549 31.62 -6.81 24.32
C GLY A 549 31.26 -8.25 24.67
N ARG A 550 30.99 -9.11 23.68
CA ARG A 550 30.58 -10.52 23.83
C ARG A 550 29.21 -10.74 24.51
N ALA A 551 28.39 -9.69 24.66
CA ALA A 551 27.03 -9.74 25.20
C ALA A 551 26.00 -10.07 24.09
N ARG A 552 26.15 -11.23 23.44
CA ARG A 552 25.40 -11.57 22.21
C ARG A 552 23.91 -11.85 22.44
N GLU A 553 23.58 -12.49 23.57
CA GLU A 553 22.17 -12.79 23.91
C GLU A 553 21.40 -11.52 24.25
N GLU A 554 22.06 -10.55 24.90
CA GLU A 554 21.50 -9.22 25.14
C GLU A 554 21.28 -8.47 23.83
N ALA A 555 22.29 -8.43 22.95
CA ALA A 555 22.15 -7.83 21.62
C ALA A 555 20.98 -8.43 20.82
N LEU A 556 20.74 -9.74 20.95
CA LEU A 556 19.66 -10.42 20.25
C LEU A 556 18.30 -9.96 20.79
N ARG A 557 18.11 -9.99 22.11
CA ARG A 557 16.88 -9.52 22.75
C ARG A 557 16.59 -8.06 22.40
N THR A 558 17.61 -7.19 22.44
CA THR A 558 17.47 -5.77 22.11
C THR A 558 17.08 -5.57 20.65
N MET A 559 17.72 -6.25 19.70
CA MET A 559 17.37 -6.10 18.28
C MET A 559 16.03 -6.75 17.92
N GLU A 560 15.63 -7.83 18.60
CA GLU A 560 14.29 -8.39 18.46
C GLU A 560 13.21 -7.40 18.97
N LEU A 561 13.49 -6.71 20.07
CA LEU A 561 12.63 -5.65 20.58
C LEU A 561 12.52 -4.48 19.59
N TRP A 562 13.64 -3.99 19.06
CA TRP A 562 13.62 -2.93 18.05
C TRP A 562 12.93 -3.35 16.76
N MET A 563 13.04 -4.62 16.36
CA MET A 563 12.31 -5.16 15.21
C MET A 563 10.79 -5.17 15.44
N LYS A 564 10.33 -5.26 16.69
CA LYS A 564 8.91 -5.09 17.03
C LYS A 564 8.47 -3.63 17.02
N ILE A 565 9.34 -2.70 17.40
CA ILE A 565 9.04 -1.26 17.46
C ILE A 565 9.11 -0.58 16.09
N LEU A 566 10.11 -0.93 15.27
CA LEU A 566 10.39 -0.41 13.93
C LEU A 566 10.43 -1.57 12.90
N PRO A 567 9.30 -2.27 12.68
CA PRO A 567 9.28 -3.48 11.84
C PRO A 567 9.57 -3.21 10.36
N ASP A 568 9.26 -2.01 9.88
CA ASP A 568 9.37 -1.65 8.47
C ASP A 568 10.74 -1.02 8.11
N ASP A 569 11.60 -0.74 9.10
CA ASP A 569 12.94 -0.18 8.84
C ASP A 569 13.95 -1.28 8.45
N GLU A 570 14.51 -1.16 7.25
CA GLU A 570 15.46 -2.14 6.69
C GLU A 570 16.81 -2.16 7.41
N ASP A 571 17.29 -1.03 7.96
CA ASP A 571 18.57 -1.01 8.66
C ASP A 571 18.47 -1.72 10.01
N ILE A 572 17.37 -1.50 10.75
CA ILE A 572 17.06 -2.23 11.99
C ILE A 572 16.95 -3.73 11.72
N ARG A 573 16.24 -4.10 10.65
CA ARG A 573 16.14 -5.51 10.24
C ARG A 573 17.49 -6.11 9.88
N ALA A 574 18.32 -5.39 9.13
CA ALA A 574 19.67 -5.81 8.81
C ALA A 574 20.55 -5.95 10.07
N GLY A 575 20.39 -5.07 11.05
CA GLY A 575 21.03 -5.16 12.36
C GLY A 575 20.65 -6.43 13.12
N LEU A 576 19.38 -6.85 13.07
CA LEU A 576 18.96 -8.12 13.65
C LEU A 576 19.67 -9.32 12.99
N TYR A 577 19.82 -9.33 11.66
CA TYR A 577 20.59 -10.37 10.98
C TYR A 577 22.07 -10.36 11.36
N LEU A 578 22.68 -9.18 11.54
CA LEU A 578 24.05 -9.05 12.05
C LEU A 578 24.20 -9.74 13.42
N VAL A 579 23.23 -9.58 14.32
CA VAL A 579 23.22 -10.26 15.62
C VAL A 579 22.97 -11.75 15.48
N LYS A 580 22.00 -12.19 14.65
CA LYS A 580 21.74 -13.62 14.42
C LYS A 580 22.99 -14.36 13.93
N VAL A 581 23.74 -13.76 13.02
CA VAL A 581 25.05 -14.26 12.57
C VAL A 581 26.06 -14.31 13.73
N ALA A 582 26.06 -13.32 14.63
CA ALA A 582 26.92 -13.33 15.82
C ALA A 582 26.54 -14.44 16.82
N CYS A 583 25.25 -14.75 16.96
CA CYS A 583 24.70 -15.75 17.88
C CYS A 583 24.76 -17.19 17.35
N ALA A 584 24.77 -17.39 16.04
CA ALA A 584 24.80 -18.71 15.40
C ALA A 584 25.92 -19.61 15.97
N ARG A 585 25.61 -20.84 16.35
CA ARG A 585 26.55 -21.78 16.98
C ARG A 585 27.11 -22.78 15.97
N THR A 586 26.35 -23.11 14.93
CA THR A 586 26.71 -24.11 13.93
C THR A 586 26.96 -23.50 12.56
N GLN A 587 27.73 -24.20 11.71
CA GLN A 587 27.90 -23.83 10.30
C GLN A 587 26.54 -23.73 9.58
N SER A 588 25.63 -24.67 9.84
CA SER A 588 24.30 -24.71 9.23
C SER A 588 23.46 -23.47 9.56
N GLU A 589 23.51 -23.00 10.81
CA GLU A 589 22.84 -21.76 11.22
C GLU A 589 23.43 -20.53 10.50
N ILE A 590 24.75 -20.43 10.38
CA ILE A 590 25.38 -19.31 9.65
C ILE A 590 24.97 -19.33 8.17
N GLU A 591 24.96 -20.52 7.54
CA GLU A 591 24.50 -20.68 6.16
C GLU A 591 23.02 -20.31 5.97
N LYS A 592 22.17 -20.61 6.95
CA LYS A 592 20.77 -20.19 6.95
C LYS A 592 20.65 -18.67 6.95
N GLU A 593 21.34 -17.98 7.86
CA GLU A 593 21.30 -16.52 7.93
C GLU A 593 21.87 -15.86 6.67
N ILE A 594 22.97 -16.40 6.11
CA ILE A 594 23.48 -15.95 4.81
C ILE A 594 22.42 -16.04 3.72
N ARG A 595 21.67 -17.15 3.66
CA ARG A 595 20.62 -17.35 2.65
C ARG A 595 19.51 -16.32 2.79
N GLU A 596 19.07 -16.06 4.02
CA GLU A 596 18.05 -15.05 4.30
C GLU A 596 18.53 -13.63 3.93
N ILE A 597 19.75 -13.26 4.32
CA ILE A 597 20.34 -11.96 3.94
C ILE A 597 20.42 -11.83 2.42
N ARG A 598 20.89 -12.89 1.75
CA ARG A 598 20.99 -12.97 0.29
C ARG A 598 19.64 -12.81 -0.41
N LYS A 599 18.57 -13.40 0.14
CA LYS A 599 17.20 -13.19 -0.34
C LYS A 599 16.78 -11.73 -0.22
N LYS A 600 17.15 -11.05 0.88
CA LYS A 600 16.81 -9.64 1.11
C LYS A 600 17.56 -8.67 0.19
N ILE A 601 18.83 -8.92 -0.11
CA ILE A 601 19.61 -8.08 -1.03
C ILE A 601 19.32 -8.36 -2.51
N GLY A 602 18.59 -9.46 -2.82
CA GLY A 602 18.24 -9.87 -4.19
C GLY A 602 19.27 -10.76 -4.88
N THR A 603 20.06 -11.54 -4.14
CA THR A 603 21.12 -12.41 -4.71
C THR A 603 21.02 -13.85 -4.19
N PRO A 604 20.12 -14.72 -4.68
CA PRO A 604 19.87 -16.05 -4.10
C PRO A 604 21.13 -16.94 -4.04
N MET A 605 21.21 -17.80 -3.01
CA MET A 605 22.36 -18.70 -2.82
C MET A 605 22.32 -19.84 -3.85
N LYS A 606 23.31 -19.89 -4.75
CA LYS A 606 23.55 -21.05 -5.63
C LYS A 606 23.92 -22.25 -4.75
N ASN A 607 23.10 -23.31 -4.79
CA ASN A 607 23.30 -24.61 -4.13
C ASN A 607 23.21 -24.63 -2.58
N PRO A 608 22.01 -24.41 -2.00
CA PRO A 608 21.78 -24.46 -0.55
C PRO A 608 21.88 -25.89 0.03
N LEU A 609 22.28 -26.01 1.31
CA LEU A 609 21.99 -27.22 2.10
C LEU A 609 20.48 -27.42 2.23
N PRO A 610 19.94 -28.64 2.02
CA PRO A 610 18.56 -28.96 2.39
C PRO A 610 18.45 -28.89 3.92
N VAL A 611 17.61 -27.97 4.40
CA VAL A 611 17.21 -27.92 5.81
C VAL A 611 15.88 -28.69 5.88
N ASN A 612 15.86 -29.77 6.66
CA ASN A 612 14.66 -30.59 6.91
C ASN A 612 13.97 -31.24 5.69
N GLY A 613 14.71 -31.54 4.61
CA GLY A 613 14.22 -32.46 3.56
C GLY A 613 13.08 -31.93 2.67
N LYS A 614 12.69 -30.66 2.77
CA LYS A 614 11.77 -30.02 1.81
C LYS A 614 12.53 -29.16 0.81
N LYS A 615 12.26 -29.37 -0.47
CA LYS A 615 12.64 -28.46 -1.55
C LYS A 615 11.59 -27.35 -1.58
N ASP A 616 12.00 -26.13 -1.28
CA ASP A 616 11.14 -24.97 -1.53
C ASP A 616 11.10 -24.68 -3.03
N ALA A 617 9.93 -24.23 -3.50
CA ALA A 617 9.64 -23.92 -4.90
C ALA A 617 10.48 -22.73 -5.41
N PRO A 618 10.67 -22.57 -6.74
CA PRO A 618 11.33 -21.40 -7.30
C PRO A 618 10.38 -20.22 -7.30
N ASP A 619 10.70 -19.18 -6.53
CA ASP A 619 10.03 -17.87 -6.56
C ASP A 619 10.86 -16.84 -7.35
N GLU A 620 10.13 -15.82 -7.80
CA GLU A 620 10.29 -14.91 -8.95
C GLU A 620 11.64 -14.17 -9.15
N GLU A 621 11.94 -13.94 -10.44
CA GLU A 621 13.02 -13.11 -10.98
C GLU A 621 12.94 -11.65 -10.50
N GLN A 622 14.08 -11.07 -10.10
CA GLN A 622 14.19 -9.63 -9.80
C GLN A 622 15.47 -9.01 -10.34
N ASP A 623 15.30 -7.75 -10.73
CA ASP A 623 16.06 -6.94 -11.68
C ASP A 623 17.38 -6.35 -11.12
N LYS A 624 18.34 -6.13 -12.03
CA LYS A 624 19.78 -5.93 -11.78
C LYS A 624 20.28 -4.49 -11.87
N ASN A 625 19.43 -3.50 -12.15
CA ASN A 625 19.90 -2.15 -12.49
C ASN A 625 19.29 -1.05 -11.60
N ASN A 626 20.00 -0.60 -10.55
CA ASN A 626 20.01 0.83 -10.19
C ASN A 626 21.13 1.24 -9.22
N LYS A 627 21.77 2.38 -9.50
CA LYS A 627 22.97 2.94 -8.85
C LYS A 627 22.71 3.80 -7.59
N LYS A 628 21.72 3.46 -6.77
CA LYS A 628 21.57 4.02 -5.41
C LYS A 628 21.55 2.90 -4.37
N GLU A 629 22.32 3.09 -3.31
CA GLU A 629 22.51 2.10 -2.25
C GLU A 629 21.15 1.72 -1.62
N LYS A 630 20.77 0.44 -1.72
CA LYS A 630 19.49 -0.03 -1.16
C LYS A 630 19.47 0.23 0.37
N PRO A 631 18.34 0.68 0.96
CA PRO A 631 18.22 0.79 2.42
C PRO A 631 18.61 -0.52 3.10
N GLY A 632 19.32 -0.48 4.23
CA GLY A 632 19.83 -1.67 4.93
C GLY A 632 21.07 -2.31 4.30
N LEU A 633 21.42 -2.01 3.04
CA LEU A 633 22.46 -2.75 2.30
C LEU A 633 23.81 -2.73 3.01
N GLN A 634 24.24 -1.58 3.55
CA GLN A 634 25.51 -1.48 4.26
C GLN A 634 25.55 -2.34 5.52
N VAL A 635 24.45 -2.39 6.28
CA VAL A 635 24.35 -3.24 7.47
C VAL A 635 24.26 -4.72 7.08
N TYR A 636 23.57 -5.06 5.99
CA TYR A 636 23.55 -6.41 5.43
C TYR A 636 24.94 -6.86 4.95
N LYS A 637 25.70 -5.97 4.31
CA LYS A 637 27.10 -6.22 3.92
C LYS A 637 27.98 -6.50 5.15
N LYS A 638 27.81 -5.75 6.24
CA LYS A 638 28.47 -6.03 7.52
C LYS A 638 28.10 -7.41 8.06
N ALA A 639 26.81 -7.78 8.03
CA ALA A 639 26.32 -9.09 8.48
C ALA A 639 26.92 -10.24 7.65
N LEU A 640 26.92 -10.13 6.32
CA LEU A 640 27.54 -11.10 5.41
C LEU A 640 29.04 -11.24 5.67
N THR A 641 29.76 -10.12 5.76
CA THR A 641 31.20 -10.11 6.01
C THR A 641 31.52 -10.81 7.34
N LYS A 642 30.73 -10.55 8.38
CA LYS A 642 30.86 -11.25 9.67
C LYS A 642 30.60 -12.75 9.52
N ALA A 643 29.58 -13.15 8.76
CA ALA A 643 29.26 -14.55 8.52
C ALA A 643 30.43 -15.28 7.84
N TRP A 644 31.03 -14.69 6.80
CA TRP A 644 32.19 -15.26 6.11
C TRP A 644 33.40 -15.41 7.03
N ARG A 645 33.68 -14.39 7.86
CA ARG A 645 34.74 -14.48 8.86
C ARG A 645 34.52 -15.62 9.84
N ARG A 646 33.29 -15.85 10.28
CA ARG A 646 32.94 -16.95 11.17
C ARG A 646 33.04 -18.33 10.52
N LEU A 647 32.93 -18.38 9.19
CA LEU A 647 33.17 -19.58 8.39
C LEU A 647 34.66 -19.78 8.03
N GLY A 648 35.55 -18.91 8.52
CA GLY A 648 37.00 -19.05 8.41
C GLY A 648 37.67 -18.20 7.32
N TYR A 649 36.93 -17.32 6.62
CA TYR A 649 37.57 -16.40 5.67
C TYR A 649 38.44 -15.35 6.40
N PRO A 650 39.64 -15.04 5.90
CA PRO A 650 40.41 -13.87 6.33
C PRO A 650 39.59 -12.59 6.20
N ALA A 651 39.84 -11.59 7.07
CA ALA A 651 38.99 -10.40 7.18
C ALA A 651 38.82 -9.65 5.85
N GLU A 652 39.90 -9.46 5.12
CA GLU A 652 39.90 -8.73 3.85
C GLU A 652 39.21 -9.53 2.73
N LEU A 653 39.46 -10.84 2.66
CA LEU A 653 38.81 -11.73 1.68
C LEU A 653 37.33 -11.93 1.98
N ALA A 654 36.91 -11.89 3.24
CA ALA A 654 35.50 -11.88 3.63
C ALA A 654 34.80 -10.61 3.14
N SER A 655 35.47 -9.45 3.24
CA SER A 655 34.96 -8.17 2.73
C SER A 655 34.84 -8.20 1.21
N LEU A 656 35.90 -8.59 0.50
CA LEU A 656 35.90 -8.73 -0.96
C LEU A 656 34.82 -9.70 -1.43
N ARG A 657 34.66 -10.83 -0.73
CA ARG A 657 33.58 -11.79 -1.02
C ARG A 657 32.18 -11.17 -0.93
N THR A 658 31.94 -10.36 0.09
CA THR A 658 30.66 -9.65 0.23
C THR A 658 30.41 -8.70 -0.94
N GLU A 659 31.42 -7.93 -1.34
CA GLU A 659 31.31 -7.02 -2.49
C GLU A 659 31.04 -7.80 -3.80
N ILE A 660 31.76 -8.89 -4.05
CA ILE A 660 31.53 -9.77 -5.22
C ILE A 660 30.09 -10.28 -5.26
N ILE A 661 29.49 -10.59 -4.10
CA ILE A 661 28.09 -11.04 -4.04
C ILE A 661 27.15 -9.90 -4.42
N CYS A 662 27.42 -8.67 -3.97
CA CYS A 662 26.52 -7.53 -4.09
C CYS A 662 26.58 -6.79 -5.43
N THR A 663 27.62 -7.00 -6.24
CA THR A 663 27.73 -6.37 -7.58
C THR A 663 27.56 -7.37 -8.72
N ASP A 664 26.88 -6.94 -9.78
CA ASP A 664 26.85 -7.62 -11.08
C ASP A 664 27.49 -6.76 -12.19
N GLU A 665 28.05 -5.58 -11.85
CA GLU A 665 28.70 -4.69 -12.83
C GLU A 665 30.06 -5.24 -13.26
N GLU A 666 30.26 -5.40 -14.58
CA GLU A 666 31.46 -6.04 -15.12
C GLU A 666 32.75 -5.28 -14.79
N SER A 667 32.71 -3.94 -14.83
CA SER A 667 33.86 -3.10 -14.45
C SER A 667 34.23 -3.22 -12.97
N GLU A 668 33.23 -3.32 -12.08
CA GLU A 668 33.48 -3.53 -10.65
C GLU A 668 34.01 -4.94 -10.39
N LEU A 669 33.48 -5.94 -11.09
CA LEU A 669 33.94 -7.33 -10.98
C LEU A 669 35.41 -7.48 -11.39
N GLU A 670 35.88 -6.80 -12.44
CA GLU A 670 37.31 -6.82 -12.79
C GLU A 670 38.18 -6.08 -11.78
N TRP A 671 37.71 -4.95 -11.25
CA TRP A 671 38.43 -4.26 -10.17
C TRP A 671 38.54 -5.16 -8.93
N LEU A 672 37.46 -5.81 -8.52
CA LEU A 672 37.45 -6.79 -7.42
C LEU A 672 38.37 -7.98 -7.71
N ALA A 673 38.45 -8.45 -8.96
CA ALA A 673 39.35 -9.52 -9.35
C ALA A 673 40.82 -9.15 -9.09
N GLU A 674 41.20 -7.91 -9.39
CA GLU A 674 42.56 -7.44 -9.13
C GLU A 674 42.84 -7.31 -7.62
N GLN A 675 41.88 -6.79 -6.85
CA GLN A 675 42.00 -6.75 -5.39
C GLN A 675 42.16 -8.15 -4.79
N VAL A 676 41.36 -9.12 -5.24
CA VAL A 676 41.47 -10.53 -4.82
C VAL A 676 42.82 -11.12 -5.23
N ARG A 677 43.28 -10.86 -6.46
CA ARG A 677 44.56 -11.36 -6.98
C ARG A 677 45.76 -10.80 -6.21
N SER A 678 45.72 -9.55 -5.78
CA SER A 678 46.78 -8.92 -4.99
C SER A 678 47.10 -9.70 -3.70
N ARG A 679 46.14 -10.48 -3.18
CA ARG A 679 46.29 -11.33 -1.99
C ARG A 679 47.05 -12.63 -2.23
N LEU A 680 47.39 -13.00 -3.48
CA LEU A 680 48.19 -14.19 -3.79
C LEU A 680 49.57 -14.21 -3.12
N ILE A 681 50.06 -13.04 -2.70
CA ILE A 681 51.30 -12.89 -1.93
C ILE A 681 51.24 -13.67 -0.60
N HIS A 682 50.06 -13.86 -0.02
CA HIS A 682 49.87 -14.61 1.22
C HIS A 682 49.63 -16.10 0.94
N LYS A 683 50.63 -16.93 1.21
CA LYS A 683 50.57 -18.38 0.93
C LYS A 683 49.36 -19.10 1.56
N GLU A 684 48.98 -18.70 2.78
CA GLU A 684 47.83 -19.26 3.53
C GLU A 684 46.47 -18.90 2.90
N GLU A 685 46.42 -17.85 2.07
CA GLU A 685 45.19 -17.32 1.50
C GLU A 685 44.89 -17.83 0.08
N LYS A 686 45.87 -18.49 -0.57
CA LYS A 686 45.78 -18.92 -1.98
C LYS A 686 44.50 -19.69 -2.29
N GLY A 687 44.08 -20.61 -1.42
CA GLY A 687 42.86 -21.38 -1.59
C GLY A 687 41.59 -20.51 -1.65
N TYR A 688 41.52 -19.47 -0.82
CA TYR A 688 40.41 -18.51 -0.81
C TYR A 688 40.46 -17.61 -2.04
N VAL A 689 41.66 -17.12 -2.40
CA VAL A 689 41.88 -16.24 -3.55
C VAL A 689 41.42 -16.91 -4.84
N TYR A 690 41.88 -18.13 -5.10
CA TYR A 690 41.46 -18.88 -6.29
C TYR A 690 39.96 -19.17 -6.28
N LYS A 691 39.35 -19.46 -5.13
CA LYS A 691 37.90 -19.65 -5.05
C LYS A 691 37.14 -18.38 -5.42
N LEU A 692 37.54 -17.22 -4.88
CA LEU A 692 36.89 -15.93 -5.19
C LEU A 692 37.11 -15.50 -6.63
N MET A 693 38.31 -15.72 -7.20
CA MET A 693 38.55 -15.54 -8.63
C MET A 693 37.61 -16.41 -9.47
N GLY A 694 37.40 -17.67 -9.06
CA GLY A 694 36.44 -18.56 -9.69
C GLY A 694 35.01 -18.02 -9.62
N ASP A 695 34.57 -17.49 -8.47
CA ASP A 695 33.25 -16.89 -8.30
C ASP A 695 33.03 -15.66 -9.20
N ILE A 696 34.05 -14.79 -9.35
CA ILE A 696 34.00 -13.62 -10.23
C ILE A 696 33.87 -14.07 -11.69
N ARG A 697 34.74 -14.97 -12.14
CA ARG A 697 34.73 -15.47 -13.52
C ARG A 697 33.43 -16.19 -13.84
N ASN A 698 32.84 -16.89 -12.85
CA ASN A 698 31.53 -17.52 -12.98
C ASN A 698 30.40 -16.48 -13.11
N LYS A 699 30.46 -15.36 -12.37
CA LYS A 699 29.49 -14.25 -12.53
C LYS A 699 29.57 -13.62 -13.92
N GLN A 700 30.76 -13.52 -14.50
CA GLN A 700 30.99 -13.00 -15.84
C GLN A 700 30.65 -13.99 -16.97
N GLY A 701 30.15 -15.20 -16.64
CA GLY A 701 29.86 -16.24 -17.64
C GLY A 701 31.09 -16.97 -18.19
N GLN A 702 32.29 -16.70 -17.65
CA GLN A 702 33.54 -17.35 -18.04
C GLN A 702 33.70 -18.70 -17.30
N THR A 703 32.82 -19.65 -17.61
CA THR A 703 32.68 -20.93 -16.88
C THR A 703 33.96 -21.78 -16.88
N ARG A 704 34.68 -21.86 -18.00
CA ARG A 704 35.93 -22.60 -18.08
C ARG A 704 36.99 -22.04 -17.13
N SER A 705 37.26 -20.74 -17.21
CA SER A 705 38.19 -20.06 -16.31
C SER A 705 37.74 -20.12 -14.84
N ALA A 706 36.43 -20.12 -14.58
CA ALA A 706 35.90 -20.31 -13.23
C ALA A 706 36.28 -21.68 -12.66
N PHE A 707 36.09 -22.75 -13.42
CA PHE A 707 36.39 -24.12 -12.98
C PHE A 707 37.90 -24.41 -12.90
N GLU A 708 38.72 -23.78 -13.75
CA GLU A 708 40.19 -23.79 -13.60
C GLU A 708 40.62 -23.17 -12.27
N ASN A 709 40.00 -22.03 -11.89
CA ASN A 709 40.25 -21.39 -10.60
C ASN A 709 39.74 -22.23 -9.43
N TYR A 710 38.55 -22.85 -9.53
CA TYR A 710 38.04 -23.75 -8.49
C TYR A 710 38.93 -24.99 -8.29
N ARG A 711 39.49 -25.54 -9.36
CA ARG A 711 40.45 -26.64 -9.30
C ARG A 711 41.75 -26.20 -8.63
N SER A 712 42.28 -25.04 -9.04
CA SER A 712 43.44 -24.41 -8.42
C SER A 712 43.20 -24.17 -6.93
N ALA A 713 41.99 -23.77 -6.53
CA ALA A 713 41.65 -23.59 -5.12
C ALA A 713 41.78 -24.89 -4.32
N LEU A 714 41.29 -26.03 -4.84
CA LEU A 714 41.37 -27.33 -4.17
C LEU A 714 42.81 -27.77 -3.88
N ASP A 715 43.79 -27.32 -4.67
CA ASP A 715 45.21 -27.65 -4.46
C ASP A 715 45.82 -26.95 -3.23
N TYR A 716 45.24 -25.83 -2.80
CA TYR A 716 45.75 -25.02 -1.68
C TYR A 716 44.82 -25.01 -0.45
N VAL A 717 43.56 -25.43 -0.58
CA VAL A 717 42.56 -25.38 0.49
C VAL A 717 42.76 -26.50 1.52
N LYS A 718 43.11 -26.12 2.76
CA LYS A 718 43.05 -26.99 3.96
C LYS A 718 41.58 -27.33 4.30
N PRO A 719 41.27 -28.40 5.08
CA PRO A 719 39.92 -28.69 5.55
C PRO A 719 39.27 -27.46 6.18
N SER A 720 38.28 -26.90 5.49
CA SER A 720 37.66 -25.62 5.80
C SER A 720 36.32 -25.52 5.10
N TYR A 721 35.52 -24.52 5.47
CA TYR A 721 34.25 -24.23 4.80
C TYR A 721 34.40 -24.06 3.27
N VAL A 722 35.51 -23.46 2.82
CA VAL A 722 35.80 -23.27 1.39
C VAL A 722 35.89 -24.61 0.66
N LYS A 723 36.47 -25.62 1.30
CA LYS A 723 36.51 -26.98 0.73
C LYS A 723 35.08 -27.45 0.50
N THR A 724 34.22 -27.36 1.52
CA THR A 724 32.79 -27.72 1.44
C THR A 724 32.03 -26.95 0.36
N GLU A 725 32.35 -25.68 0.12
CA GLU A 725 31.76 -24.93 -0.98
C GLU A 725 32.21 -25.44 -2.35
N LEU A 726 33.52 -25.61 -2.55
CA LEU A 726 34.09 -26.13 -3.81
C LEU A 726 33.50 -27.51 -4.13
N TYR A 727 33.39 -28.36 -3.10
CA TYR A 727 32.67 -29.63 -3.15
C TYR A 727 31.25 -29.49 -3.70
N ARG A 728 30.46 -28.58 -3.12
CA ARG A 728 29.07 -28.37 -3.55
C ARG A 728 28.99 -27.81 -4.96
N ILE A 729 29.87 -26.89 -5.33
CA ILE A 729 29.90 -26.32 -6.69
C ILE A 729 30.12 -27.44 -7.69
N ILE A 730 31.17 -28.24 -7.50
CA ILE A 730 31.56 -29.29 -8.43
C ILE A 730 30.54 -30.43 -8.46
N ILE A 731 30.11 -30.94 -7.29
CA ILE A 731 29.20 -32.10 -7.24
C ILE A 731 27.80 -31.74 -7.75
N ASN A 732 27.27 -30.56 -7.41
CA ASN A 732 25.97 -30.17 -7.94
C ASN A 732 26.02 -29.91 -9.43
N ASP A 733 27.09 -29.28 -9.92
CA ASP A 733 27.30 -29.13 -11.36
C ASP A 733 27.36 -30.51 -12.06
N LEU A 734 28.10 -31.46 -11.47
CA LEU A 734 28.20 -32.80 -12.04
C LEU A 734 26.84 -33.52 -12.06
N LYS A 735 26.06 -33.36 -10.98
CA LYS A 735 24.74 -33.99 -10.82
C LYS A 735 23.69 -33.37 -11.73
N ASP A 736 23.67 -32.05 -11.84
CA ASP A 736 22.69 -31.33 -12.65
C ASP A 736 23.00 -31.46 -14.14
N GLY A 737 24.28 -31.40 -14.53
CA GLY A 737 24.71 -31.71 -15.88
C GLY A 737 24.40 -33.17 -16.27
N SER A 738 24.59 -34.13 -15.35
CA SER A 738 24.20 -35.53 -15.57
C SER A 738 22.69 -35.69 -15.81
N ARG A 739 21.85 -34.98 -15.03
CA ARG A 739 20.39 -34.96 -15.25
C ARG A 739 20.01 -34.32 -16.58
N GLN A 740 20.59 -33.16 -16.90
CA GLN A 740 20.35 -32.47 -18.17
C GLN A 740 20.75 -33.32 -19.37
N ALA A 741 21.88 -34.02 -19.29
CA ALA A 741 22.32 -34.97 -20.30
C ALA A 741 21.34 -36.16 -20.44
N ALA A 742 20.85 -36.70 -19.32
CA ALA A 742 19.88 -37.80 -19.31
C ALA A 742 18.50 -37.41 -19.90
N ASP A 743 18.05 -36.18 -19.66
CA ASP A 743 16.80 -35.67 -20.22
C ASP A 743 16.94 -35.24 -21.69
N SER A 744 18.09 -34.68 -22.08
CA SER A 744 18.39 -34.29 -23.47
C SER A 744 18.63 -35.52 -24.37
N GLY A 745 19.16 -36.61 -23.80
CA GLY A 745 19.27 -37.91 -24.47
C GLY A 745 17.93 -38.47 -24.98
N LYS A 746 16.79 -37.98 -24.47
CA LYS A 746 15.44 -38.35 -24.93
C LYS A 746 14.94 -37.53 -26.13
N LYS A 747 15.61 -36.43 -26.49
CA LYS A 747 15.12 -35.42 -27.48
C LYS A 747 16.14 -35.08 -28.59
N SER A 748 17.18 -35.90 -28.76
CA SER A 748 18.20 -35.85 -29.82
C SER A 748 19.07 -34.58 -29.88
N ASP A 749 20.05 -34.48 -28.97
CA ASP A 749 21.47 -34.11 -29.24
C ASP A 749 22.26 -34.15 -27.91
N ILE A 750 22.69 -35.34 -27.50
CA ILE A 750 23.41 -35.52 -26.23
C ILE A 750 24.85 -35.03 -26.31
N GLN A 751 25.43 -34.98 -27.52
CA GLN A 751 26.85 -34.75 -27.72
C GLN A 751 27.19 -33.26 -27.60
N ALA A 752 26.33 -32.37 -28.10
CA ALA A 752 26.46 -30.93 -27.87
C ALA A 752 26.35 -30.57 -26.37
N VAL A 753 25.41 -31.20 -25.65
CA VAL A 753 25.21 -30.99 -24.20
C VAL A 753 26.39 -31.49 -23.39
N LEU A 754 26.89 -32.70 -23.69
CA LEU A 754 28.06 -33.27 -23.01
C LEU A 754 29.32 -32.46 -23.28
N ASN A 755 29.57 -32.06 -24.53
CA ASN A 755 30.74 -31.25 -24.87
C ASN A 755 30.67 -29.87 -24.18
N GLY A 756 29.53 -29.18 -24.22
CA GLY A 756 29.37 -27.88 -23.57
C GLY A 756 29.45 -27.93 -22.04
N TRP A 757 28.99 -29.03 -21.42
CA TRP A 757 29.05 -29.21 -19.97
C TRP A 757 30.43 -29.65 -19.48
N LEU A 758 31.04 -30.65 -20.13
CA LEU A 758 32.28 -31.29 -19.65
C LEU A 758 33.55 -30.53 -20.05
N ASP A 759 33.54 -29.67 -21.09
CA ASP A 759 34.73 -28.93 -21.53
C ASP A 759 35.37 -28.08 -20.43
N LYS A 760 34.56 -27.55 -19.50
CA LYS A 760 35.07 -26.78 -18.33
C LYS A 760 35.88 -27.63 -17.34
N TYR A 761 35.80 -28.95 -17.45
CA TYR A 761 36.59 -29.89 -16.65
C TYR A 761 37.82 -30.45 -17.39
N GLY A 762 38.14 -29.99 -18.60
CA GLY A 762 39.32 -30.48 -19.31
C GLY A 762 39.18 -31.94 -19.76
N SER A 763 40.16 -32.79 -19.47
CA SER A 763 40.15 -34.19 -19.93
C SER A 763 39.36 -35.14 -19.00
N LEU A 764 39.12 -36.37 -19.46
CA LEU A 764 38.54 -37.41 -18.62
C LEU A 764 39.45 -37.74 -17.42
N GLU A 765 40.77 -37.70 -17.59
CA GLU A 765 41.72 -37.90 -16.49
C GLU A 765 41.62 -36.79 -15.45
N ASP A 766 41.39 -35.54 -15.88
CA ASP A 766 41.18 -34.41 -14.97
C ASP A 766 39.93 -34.60 -14.11
N ILE A 767 38.84 -35.10 -14.68
CA ILE A 767 37.60 -35.40 -13.94
C ILE A 767 37.84 -36.52 -12.92
N GLN A 768 38.59 -37.57 -13.29
CA GLN A 768 38.94 -38.65 -12.38
C GLN A 768 39.85 -38.17 -11.24
N ALA A 769 40.87 -37.37 -11.55
CA ALA A 769 41.75 -36.76 -10.56
C ALA A 769 40.98 -35.82 -9.62
N LEU A 770 40.03 -35.05 -10.15
CA LEU A 770 39.12 -34.22 -9.38
C LEU A 770 38.27 -35.08 -8.43
N ALA A 771 37.67 -36.17 -8.92
CA ALA A 771 36.89 -37.10 -8.11
C ALA A 771 37.72 -37.69 -6.95
N SER A 772 38.98 -38.06 -7.19
CA SER A 772 39.89 -38.55 -6.14
C SER A 772 40.30 -37.49 -5.11
N LYS A 773 40.33 -36.21 -5.48
CA LYS A 773 40.53 -35.09 -4.53
C LYS A 773 39.26 -34.78 -3.74
N LEU A 774 38.11 -35.21 -4.27
CA LEU A 774 36.82 -34.94 -3.67
C LEU A 774 36.42 -36.01 -2.63
N VAL A 775 36.74 -37.28 -2.84
CA VAL A 775 36.63 -38.32 -1.79
C VAL A 775 37.66 -38.07 -0.69
#